data_AF-A0A2A5DK09-F1
#
_entry.id   AF-A0A2A5DK09-F1
#
_cell.length_a   1.000
_cell.length_b   1.000
_cell.length_c   1.000
_cell.angle_alpha   90.00
_cell.angle_beta   90.00
_cell.angle_gamma   90.00
#
_symmetry.space_group_name_H-M   'P 1'
#
loop_
_entity.id
_entity.type
_entity.pdbx_description
1 polymer ?
#
loop_
_entity_poly.entity_id
_entity_poly.type
_entity_poly.pdbx_seq_one_letter_code
_entity_poly.pdbx_strand_id
1 'polypeptide(L)'
;MIKINPSKFLGLLALEKGWINERELKESLFMQKQSGDFIGTVLMKQNAIREDQLTLLLEIQKEASTRKEAFMFGSIAVENNLIKAEELVDALEKQKQSHFKNTIGEILIAKNLMTKEDCTSVLKTQSRLSVEKNSGETSVIVMMCPSCNHKYNIKDPNRYRKVRCKKCKYTFEVGTKELGASDTQMLLVQDDPAQVVDSTTNEFYAYLALNKLIPKEKEIQDKIDGIGLQRYIIGKEIARGGMGAILSTFDSNLRRSIVTKVHLNYKSRIATLRFIEEAQITGQLEHPNIPPVYDLGINNKKKLFFTMKHIKGETLDSIINKLNVEDRKTVKKYNTNQLVNIIVKVCHALTYAHSKNVIHRDIKPENIMIGEYGEVLLMDWGLGKIIGSKEELEELSDTNDQISSARSGDDLSQTMEGTTAGTPAFMSPEQARGKMDELDERSDVYSLGATLYNILALERPFKGKDLRDLLKKVIKGSIRPMPDFVPEELVSITQKAMANKLSQRYQNAKELEADLIKYQMGYSVSAKKDTTIDILKKFYKRNKTICILSLISLLVIVMGSIFFIVLINGQIKEAVIQKQLAVKNLQEAELALDKFEAEKSKRLKDNAKSAPAYYLQAQKDIEENQFKIALKNSSIAVQYDDTNLDYYFLRGSLYLCNQEFNKAILDYELCLKRKFKSNSSKRLIDIMEYIIKTKQFDASKPEISNILRNEKLFKISVHLLSDITKKIHGWHKNIMKSWGLKRRNYYLGINANHKIRFYMGYNGKKNIDFSALNKIKVHVLSLRSINIDTITFIKNMPLEEVDLYSCVGLTNLSALKSHRLRKFQLAVSKVKSINFLKNSQLEYLKLFSCGVTSLEPVRGQPIKKLELYKIALKNYDVFKTFQLESLSIRISSKTNIDFLNDLPRLNELTLGSMKILKPLNKYDIPLESLVLTGVHLKSYAWIGNFKLKKLGIYGSYIKNLDFISKIKTLEELIIELKFMPNDWAKQLKKHSNKNLKVHARGDLKFYSVDAFIKKYNNVVPKK
;
A
#
# COMPACT_ATOMS: atom_id res chain seq x y z
N MET A 1 10.96 -12.94 -6.27
CA MET A 1 10.66 -11.48 -6.33
C MET A 1 10.76 -10.91 -7.77
N ILE A 2 10.15 -11.53 -8.79
CA ILE A 2 10.35 -11.09 -10.19
C ILE A 2 9.00 -11.01 -10.93
N LYS A 3 8.13 -10.08 -10.52
CA LYS A 3 6.95 -9.60 -11.27
C LYS A 3 6.52 -8.20 -10.79
N ILE A 4 7.46 -7.30 -10.48
CA ILE A 4 7.13 -5.93 -10.05
C ILE A 4 7.44 -4.98 -11.22
N ASN A 5 6.44 -4.22 -11.65
CA ASN A 5 6.58 -3.13 -12.62
C ASN A 5 7.73 -2.20 -12.18
N PRO A 6 8.68 -1.80 -13.06
CA PRO A 6 9.80 -0.94 -12.69
C PRO A 6 9.38 0.31 -11.92
N SER A 7 8.21 0.85 -12.26
CA SER A 7 7.62 2.03 -11.62
C SER A 7 7.03 1.75 -10.23
N LYS A 8 6.73 0.50 -9.87
CA LYS A 8 6.28 0.13 -8.52
C LYS A 8 7.46 -0.22 -7.60
N PHE A 9 8.57 -0.66 -8.19
CA PHE A 9 9.76 -1.08 -7.45
C PHE A 9 10.38 0.08 -6.66
N LEU A 10 10.40 1.29 -7.24
CA LEU A 10 10.97 2.49 -6.62
C LEU A 10 10.17 2.91 -5.37
N GLY A 11 8.83 2.85 -5.43
CA GLY A 11 7.97 3.10 -4.27
C GLY A 11 8.05 2.03 -3.17
N LEU A 12 8.25 0.76 -3.55
CA LEU A 12 8.47 -0.32 -2.58
C LEU A 12 9.83 -0.21 -1.88
N LEU A 13 10.88 0.22 -2.60
CA LEU A 13 12.18 0.50 -2.01
C LEU A 13 12.11 1.68 -1.03
N ALA A 14 11.36 2.74 -1.36
CA ALA A 14 11.14 3.87 -0.44
C ALA A 14 10.38 3.44 0.83
N LEU A 15 9.40 2.53 0.70
CA LEU A 15 8.68 1.92 1.82
C LEU A 15 9.61 1.05 2.69
N GLU A 16 10.46 0.23 2.08
CA GLU A 16 11.42 -0.64 2.78
C GLU A 16 12.51 0.17 3.53
N LYS A 17 12.94 1.30 2.96
CA LYS A 17 13.85 2.25 3.63
C LYS A 17 13.18 3.07 4.73
N GLY A 18 11.87 2.94 4.92
CA GLY A 18 11.10 3.65 5.93
C GLY A 18 10.91 5.13 5.65
N TRP A 19 11.09 5.57 4.39
CA TRP A 19 10.92 6.99 4.02
C TRP A 19 9.48 7.35 3.72
N ILE A 20 8.67 6.36 3.35
CA ILE A 20 7.22 6.49 3.18
C ILE A 20 6.51 5.32 3.87
N ASN A 21 5.23 5.46 4.19
CA ASN A 21 4.40 4.40 4.74
C ASN A 21 3.47 3.76 3.68
N GLU A 22 2.81 2.65 4.01
CA GLU A 22 1.95 1.91 3.06
C GLU A 22 0.79 2.75 2.52
N ARG A 23 0.30 3.72 3.29
CA ARG A 23 -0.79 4.60 2.87
C ARG A 23 -0.30 5.60 1.83
N GLU A 24 0.82 6.26 2.09
CA GLU A 24 1.48 7.20 1.16
C GLU A 24 1.86 6.51 -0.15
N LEU A 25 2.33 5.27 -0.11
CA LEU A 25 2.61 4.49 -1.32
C LEU A 25 1.35 4.20 -2.14
N LYS A 26 0.22 3.85 -1.49
CA LYS A 26 -1.06 3.60 -2.19
C LYS A 26 -1.61 4.87 -2.83
N GLU A 27 -1.56 5.99 -2.11
CA GLU A 27 -1.99 7.31 -2.61
C GLU A 27 -1.10 7.78 -3.77
N SER A 28 0.22 7.61 -3.66
CA SER A 28 1.18 7.91 -4.73
C SER A 28 0.95 7.06 -5.99
N LEU A 29 0.70 5.75 -5.85
CA LEU A 29 0.40 4.86 -6.97
C LEU A 29 -0.94 5.18 -7.65
N PHE A 30 -1.91 5.69 -6.89
CA PHE A 30 -3.19 6.17 -7.44
C PHE A 30 -3.00 7.46 -8.24
N MET A 31 -2.25 8.42 -7.70
CA MET A 31 -1.91 9.67 -8.39
C MET A 31 -1.04 9.45 -9.62
N GLN A 32 -0.14 8.46 -9.57
CA GLN A 32 0.66 8.02 -10.74
C GLN A 32 -0.24 7.58 -11.90
N LYS A 33 -1.30 6.83 -11.60
CA LYS A 33 -2.27 6.38 -12.62
C LYS A 33 -3.10 7.52 -13.21
N GLN A 34 -3.32 8.60 -12.46
CA GLN A 34 -4.08 9.77 -12.95
C GLN A 34 -3.20 10.76 -13.73
N SER A 35 -1.96 11.00 -13.26
CA SER A 35 -1.04 11.98 -13.86
C SER A 35 -0.22 11.42 -15.02
N GLY A 36 0.03 10.11 -15.05
CA GLY A 36 0.98 9.49 -15.98
C GLY A 36 2.46 9.71 -15.61
N ASP A 37 2.74 10.48 -14.55
CA ASP A 37 4.10 10.77 -14.08
C ASP A 37 4.78 9.51 -13.53
N PHE A 38 6.11 9.49 -13.49
CA PHE A 38 6.85 8.42 -12.82
C PHE A 38 6.61 8.47 -11.30
N ILE A 39 6.59 7.31 -10.62
CA ILE A 39 6.30 7.26 -9.18
C ILE A 39 7.26 8.13 -8.37
N GLY A 40 8.52 8.23 -8.78
CA GLY A 40 9.53 9.04 -8.09
C GLY A 40 9.21 10.53 -8.14
N THR A 41 8.74 11.02 -9.28
CA THR A 41 8.24 12.39 -9.46
C THR A 41 6.96 12.66 -8.66
N VAL A 42 6.06 11.67 -8.55
CA VAL A 42 4.84 11.80 -7.73
C VAL A 42 5.20 11.87 -6.25
N LEU A 43 6.10 11.01 -5.77
CA LEU A 43 6.59 11.00 -4.39
C LEU A 43 7.31 12.32 -4.03
N MET A 44 8.07 12.89 -4.97
CA MET A 44 8.68 14.23 -4.82
C MET A 44 7.64 15.35 -4.78
N LYS A 45 6.66 15.35 -5.69
CA LYS A 45 5.57 16.35 -5.72
C LYS A 45 4.71 16.34 -4.45
N GLN A 46 4.62 15.18 -3.78
CA GLN A 46 3.94 15.02 -2.50
C GLN A 46 4.81 15.34 -1.27
N ASN A 47 6.08 15.75 -1.46
CA ASN A 47 7.09 15.90 -0.41
C ASN A 47 7.29 14.62 0.44
N ALA A 48 6.98 13.45 -0.11
CA ALA A 48 7.10 12.17 0.58
C ALA A 48 8.56 11.65 0.58
N ILE A 49 9.35 12.05 -0.43
CA ILE A 49 10.80 11.84 -0.49
C ILE A 49 11.49 13.12 -0.97
N ARG A 50 12.78 13.26 -0.67
CA ARG A 50 13.63 14.37 -1.15
C ARG A 50 14.44 13.98 -2.40
N GLU A 51 15.03 14.97 -3.07
CA GLU A 51 15.76 14.79 -4.34
C GLU A 51 17.02 13.91 -4.19
N ASP A 52 17.73 14.01 -3.06
CA ASP A 52 18.84 13.15 -2.68
C ASP A 52 18.40 11.69 -2.52
N GLN A 53 17.22 11.48 -1.92
CA GLN A 53 16.65 10.15 -1.72
C GLN A 53 16.17 9.53 -3.03
N LEU A 54 15.56 10.33 -3.93
CA LEU A 54 15.17 9.87 -5.25
C LEU A 54 16.40 9.45 -6.09
N THR A 55 17.47 10.23 -6.03
CA THR A 55 18.74 9.93 -6.72
C THR A 55 19.30 8.58 -6.26
N LEU A 56 19.35 8.35 -4.94
CA LEU A 56 19.82 7.09 -4.37
C LEU A 56 18.93 5.88 -4.75
N LEU A 57 17.61 6.06 -4.80
CA LEU A 57 16.69 4.99 -5.24
C LEU A 57 16.86 4.66 -6.73
N LEU A 58 17.12 5.67 -7.57
CA LEU A 58 17.40 5.50 -8.99
C LEU A 58 18.74 4.78 -9.21
N GLU A 59 19.77 5.04 -8.40
CA GLU A 59 21.03 4.29 -8.42
C GLU A 59 20.82 2.81 -8.05
N ILE A 60 20.10 2.53 -6.96
CA ILE A 60 19.76 1.15 -6.55
C ILE A 60 18.94 0.42 -7.63
N GLN A 61 18.01 1.12 -8.26
CA GLN A 61 17.24 0.58 -9.38
C GLN A 61 18.13 0.28 -10.59
N LYS A 62 19.10 1.15 -10.90
CA LYS A 62 20.06 1.00 -12.00
C LYS A 62 20.97 -0.22 -11.77
N GLU A 63 21.47 -0.41 -10.55
CA GLU A 63 22.24 -1.61 -10.16
C GLU A 63 21.41 -2.90 -10.23
N ALA A 64 20.12 -2.84 -9.90
CA ALA A 64 19.21 -3.99 -10.01
C ALA A 64 18.91 -4.33 -11.48
N SER A 65 18.80 -3.34 -12.38
CA SER A 65 18.63 -3.57 -13.82
C SER A 65 19.86 -4.15 -14.49
N THR A 66 21.07 -3.67 -14.16
CA THR A 66 22.32 -4.20 -14.73
C THR A 66 22.56 -5.65 -14.33
N ARG A 67 22.21 -6.05 -13.09
CA ARG A 67 22.24 -7.46 -12.67
C ARG A 67 21.28 -8.34 -13.46
N LYS A 68 20.09 -7.83 -13.77
CA LYS A 68 19.09 -8.56 -14.56
C LYS A 68 19.53 -8.74 -16.01
N GLU A 69 20.16 -7.73 -16.59
CA GLU A 69 20.74 -7.78 -17.95
C GLU A 69 21.95 -8.70 -18.02
N ALA A 70 22.83 -8.66 -17.03
CA ALA A 70 23.98 -9.57 -16.89
C ALA A 70 23.57 -11.04 -16.76
N PHE A 71 22.56 -11.32 -15.93
CA PHE A 71 22.02 -12.67 -15.78
C PHE A 71 21.36 -13.17 -17.07
N MET A 72 20.56 -12.32 -17.73
CA MET A 72 19.90 -12.66 -18.98
C MET A 72 20.90 -12.95 -20.11
N PHE A 73 21.94 -12.12 -20.25
CA PHE A 73 23.04 -12.36 -21.19
C PHE A 73 23.69 -13.73 -20.93
N GLY A 74 24.02 -14.00 -19.66
CA GLY A 74 24.63 -15.25 -19.24
C GLY A 74 23.77 -16.48 -19.49
N SER A 75 22.47 -16.42 -19.16
CA SER A 75 21.53 -17.53 -19.41
C SER A 75 21.38 -17.83 -20.90
N ILE A 76 21.32 -16.81 -21.76
CA ILE A 76 21.26 -17.00 -23.22
C ILE A 76 22.54 -17.65 -23.72
N ALA A 77 23.71 -17.27 -23.19
CA ALA A 77 24.97 -17.90 -23.56
C ALA A 77 25.05 -19.38 -23.14
N VAL A 78 24.54 -19.73 -21.96
CA VAL A 78 24.47 -21.13 -21.49
C VAL A 78 23.45 -21.95 -22.30
N GLU A 79 22.26 -21.41 -22.55
CA GLU A 79 21.21 -22.10 -23.33
C GLU A 79 21.63 -22.38 -24.78
N ASN A 80 22.46 -21.53 -25.36
CA ASN A 80 23.04 -21.73 -26.70
C ASN A 80 24.35 -22.54 -26.69
N ASN A 81 24.72 -23.15 -25.55
CA ASN A 81 25.96 -23.92 -25.35
C ASN A 81 27.26 -23.15 -25.67
N LEU A 82 27.27 -21.82 -25.53
CA LEU A 82 28.46 -20.99 -25.76
C LEU A 82 29.41 -20.99 -24.55
N ILE A 83 28.86 -21.14 -23.34
CA ILE A 83 29.60 -21.25 -22.07
C ILE A 83 28.91 -22.26 -21.14
N LYS A 84 29.63 -22.80 -20.16
CA LYS A 84 29.06 -23.67 -19.13
C LYS A 84 28.41 -22.86 -18.00
N ALA A 85 27.45 -23.47 -17.31
CA ALA A 85 26.77 -22.83 -16.17
C ALA A 85 27.74 -22.43 -15.04
N GLU A 86 28.77 -23.23 -14.80
CA GLU A 86 29.83 -22.96 -13.80
C GLU A 86 30.67 -21.73 -14.17
N GLU A 87 30.97 -21.57 -15.46
CA GLU A 87 31.73 -20.44 -16.01
C GLU A 87 30.92 -19.12 -15.91
N LEU A 88 29.60 -19.21 -16.06
CA LEU A 88 28.70 -18.07 -15.82
C LEU A 88 28.69 -17.64 -14.35
N VAL A 89 28.69 -18.59 -13.41
CA VAL A 89 28.70 -18.28 -11.96
C VAL A 89 30.00 -17.54 -11.60
N ASP A 90 31.16 -18.03 -12.06
CA ASP A 90 32.46 -17.37 -11.84
C ASP A 90 32.53 -15.99 -12.54
N ALA A 91 31.94 -15.83 -13.73
CA ALA A 91 31.84 -14.53 -14.40
C ALA A 91 30.96 -13.51 -13.63
N LEU A 92 29.83 -13.96 -13.06
CA LEU A 92 28.92 -13.13 -12.25
C LEU A 92 29.56 -12.71 -10.92
N GLU A 93 30.35 -13.59 -10.29
CA GLU A 93 31.10 -13.24 -9.07
C GLU A 93 32.20 -12.20 -9.35
N LYS A 94 32.96 -12.33 -10.44
CA LYS A 94 33.95 -11.33 -10.83
C LYS A 94 33.32 -10.00 -11.24
N GLN A 95 32.14 -10.03 -11.85
CA GLN A 95 31.38 -8.81 -12.13
C GLN A 95 30.95 -8.09 -10.85
N LYS A 96 30.53 -8.85 -9.83
CA LYS A 96 30.20 -8.32 -8.50
C LYS A 96 31.42 -7.70 -7.81
N GLN A 97 32.59 -8.33 -7.92
CA GLN A 97 33.85 -7.81 -7.37
C GLN A 97 34.34 -6.52 -8.05
N SER A 98 34.07 -6.36 -9.36
CA SER A 98 34.39 -5.13 -10.11
C SER A 98 33.37 -4.00 -9.93
N HIS A 99 32.42 -4.13 -8.99
CA HIS A 99 31.30 -3.20 -8.83
C HIS A 99 30.52 -2.95 -10.13
N PHE A 100 30.35 -3.99 -10.96
CA PHE A 100 29.63 -3.94 -12.23
C PHE A 100 30.22 -2.94 -13.26
N LYS A 101 31.50 -2.58 -13.14
CA LYS A 101 32.20 -1.73 -14.12
C LYS A 101 32.36 -2.39 -15.49
N ASN A 102 32.52 -3.72 -15.50
CA ASN A 102 32.68 -4.51 -16.72
C ASN A 102 31.41 -5.33 -16.98
N THR A 103 31.04 -5.50 -18.25
CA THR A 103 29.92 -6.36 -18.65
C THR A 103 30.30 -7.85 -18.55
N ILE A 104 29.31 -8.74 -18.45
CA ILE A 104 29.57 -10.19 -18.45
C ILE A 104 30.24 -10.63 -19.76
N GLY A 105 29.83 -10.07 -20.90
CA GLY A 105 30.46 -10.35 -22.19
C GLY A 105 31.95 -9.97 -22.21
N GLU A 106 32.32 -8.80 -21.69
CA GLU A 106 33.73 -8.38 -21.57
C GLU A 106 34.54 -9.29 -20.64
N ILE A 107 33.95 -9.73 -19.52
CA ILE A 107 34.61 -10.63 -18.58
C ILE A 107 34.83 -12.02 -19.21
N LEU A 108 33.87 -12.54 -19.97
CA LEU A 108 33.97 -13.83 -20.65
C LEU A 108 34.97 -13.78 -21.81
N ILE A 109 35.00 -12.68 -22.59
CA ILE A 109 36.00 -12.45 -23.63
C ILE A 109 37.40 -12.35 -23.01
N ALA A 110 37.57 -11.59 -21.93
CA ALA A 110 38.86 -11.44 -21.25
C ALA A 110 39.39 -12.76 -20.66
N LYS A 111 38.51 -13.72 -20.39
CA LYS A 111 38.85 -15.08 -19.94
C LYS A 111 39.05 -16.09 -21.08
N ASN A 112 38.94 -15.68 -22.34
CA ASN A 112 38.91 -16.58 -23.52
C ASN A 112 37.81 -17.65 -23.46
N LEU A 113 36.71 -17.38 -22.76
CA LEU A 113 35.55 -18.29 -22.68
C LEU A 113 34.47 -17.98 -23.72
N MET A 114 34.60 -16.85 -24.43
CA MET A 114 33.64 -16.40 -25.44
C MET A 114 34.34 -15.53 -26.48
N THR A 115 34.00 -15.66 -27.77
CA THR A 115 34.53 -14.78 -28.81
C THR A 115 33.73 -13.48 -28.93
N LYS A 116 34.28 -12.47 -29.64
CA LYS A 116 33.54 -11.23 -29.94
C LYS A 116 32.30 -11.47 -30.81
N GLU A 117 32.34 -12.46 -31.69
CA GLU A 117 31.21 -12.84 -32.54
C GLU A 117 30.10 -13.49 -31.72
N ASP A 118 30.45 -14.42 -30.82
CA ASP A 118 29.50 -15.06 -29.89
C ASP A 118 28.81 -14.03 -28.99
N CYS A 119 29.58 -13.10 -28.43
CA CYS A 119 29.07 -12.00 -27.61
C CYS A 119 28.05 -11.14 -28.39
N THR A 120 28.36 -10.83 -29.65
CA THR A 120 27.47 -10.05 -30.53
C THR A 120 26.18 -10.82 -30.85
N SER A 121 26.27 -12.14 -31.04
CA SER A 121 25.10 -13.02 -31.26
C SER A 121 24.17 -13.07 -30.04
N VAL A 122 24.74 -13.19 -28.83
CA VAL A 122 23.98 -13.17 -27.58
C VAL A 122 23.30 -11.81 -27.36
N LEU A 123 23.98 -10.69 -27.63
CA LEU A 123 23.38 -9.34 -27.53
C LEU A 123 22.24 -9.12 -28.54
N LYS A 124 22.34 -9.65 -29.76
CA LYS A 124 21.24 -9.63 -30.75
C LYS A 124 20.03 -10.43 -30.28
N THR A 125 20.25 -11.57 -29.64
CA THR A 125 19.17 -12.40 -29.08
C THR A 125 18.53 -11.73 -27.86
N GLN A 126 19.34 -11.14 -26.98
CA GLN A 126 18.88 -10.39 -25.82
C GLN A 126 18.06 -9.16 -26.21
N SER A 127 18.48 -8.42 -27.24
CA SER A 127 17.74 -7.27 -27.78
C SER A 127 16.40 -7.67 -28.42
N ARG A 128 16.33 -8.79 -29.17
CA ARG A 128 15.03 -9.33 -29.64
C ARG A 128 14.08 -9.65 -28.48
N LEU A 129 14.57 -10.31 -27.43
CA LEU A 129 13.78 -10.71 -26.27
C LEU A 129 13.34 -9.52 -25.37
N SER A 130 14.08 -8.41 -25.41
CA SER A 130 13.73 -7.18 -24.67
C SER A 130 12.76 -6.29 -25.46
N VAL A 131 12.82 -6.29 -26.80
CA VAL A 131 11.82 -5.64 -27.68
C VAL A 131 10.44 -6.32 -27.57
N GLU A 132 10.39 -7.65 -27.43
CA GLU A 132 9.13 -8.40 -27.18
C GLU A 132 8.48 -8.07 -25.82
N LYS A 133 9.24 -7.54 -24.85
CA LYS A 133 8.73 -7.18 -23.51
C LYS A 133 8.30 -5.73 -23.36
N ASN A 134 8.82 -4.80 -24.16
CA ASN A 134 8.52 -3.37 -24.06
C ASN A 134 7.56 -2.85 -25.15
N SER A 135 7.22 -3.64 -26.17
CA SER A 135 6.14 -3.33 -27.11
C SER A 135 4.79 -3.85 -26.60
N GLY A 136 4.22 -3.11 -25.65
CA GLY A 136 2.79 -3.20 -25.32
C GLY A 136 1.88 -2.81 -26.49
N GLU A 137 2.43 -2.26 -27.56
CA GLU A 137 1.79 -2.20 -28.88
C GLU A 137 2.28 -3.36 -29.73
N THR A 138 1.55 -4.48 -29.63
CA THR A 138 1.44 -5.37 -30.79
C THR A 138 1.06 -4.49 -31.98
N SER A 139 1.88 -4.44 -33.03
CA SER A 139 1.47 -3.93 -34.33
C SER A 139 0.27 -4.76 -34.78
N VAL A 140 -0.93 -4.26 -34.45
CA VAL A 140 -2.20 -4.84 -34.83
C VAL A 140 -2.53 -4.27 -36.19
N ILE A 141 -2.24 -5.03 -37.24
CA ILE A 141 -2.71 -4.68 -38.57
C ILE A 141 -4.11 -5.28 -38.73
N VAL A 142 -5.06 -4.45 -39.17
CA VAL A 142 -6.40 -4.90 -39.51
C VAL A 142 -6.34 -5.54 -40.89
N MET A 143 -6.35 -6.87 -40.95
CA MET A 143 -6.42 -7.62 -42.21
C MET A 143 -7.86 -8.09 -42.45
N MET A 144 -8.29 -8.02 -43.71
CA MET A 144 -9.58 -8.56 -44.13
C MET A 144 -9.41 -10.00 -44.60
N CYS A 145 -10.34 -10.87 -44.23
CA CYS A 145 -10.38 -12.22 -44.79
C CYS A 145 -10.61 -12.14 -46.31
N PRO A 146 -9.75 -12.72 -47.16
CA PRO A 146 -9.85 -12.62 -48.62
C PRO A 146 -11.15 -13.18 -49.20
N SER A 147 -11.79 -14.10 -48.46
CA SER A 147 -13.01 -14.78 -48.90
C SER A 147 -14.31 -14.09 -48.47
N CYS A 148 -14.33 -13.29 -47.39
CA CYS A 148 -15.59 -12.72 -46.88
C CYS A 148 -15.49 -11.31 -46.28
N ASN A 149 -14.33 -10.66 -46.39
CA ASN A 149 -14.02 -9.33 -45.85
C ASN A 149 -14.24 -9.13 -44.35
N HIS A 150 -14.40 -10.21 -43.57
CA HIS A 150 -14.45 -10.09 -42.11
C HIS A 150 -13.10 -9.59 -41.57
N LYS A 151 -13.13 -8.53 -40.76
CA LYS A 151 -11.93 -7.86 -40.23
C LYS A 151 -11.30 -8.67 -39.09
N TYR A 152 -9.98 -8.83 -39.13
CA TYR A 152 -9.18 -9.44 -38.07
C TYR A 152 -8.11 -8.48 -37.59
N ASN A 153 -8.01 -8.34 -36.28
CA ASN A 153 -6.92 -7.64 -35.61
C ASN A 153 -5.75 -8.61 -35.41
N ILE A 154 -4.78 -8.59 -36.31
CA ILE A 154 -3.66 -9.54 -36.29
C ILE A 154 -2.47 -8.96 -35.52
N LYS A 155 -2.14 -9.58 -34.38
CA LYS A 155 -1.01 -9.22 -33.52
C LYS A 155 0.27 -9.88 -34.02
N ASP A 156 1.32 -9.11 -34.35
CA ASP A 156 2.61 -9.60 -34.86
C ASP A 156 2.50 -10.13 -36.32
N PRO A 157 2.50 -9.23 -37.32
CA PRO A 157 2.22 -9.54 -38.72
C PRO A 157 3.37 -10.23 -39.45
N ASN A 158 4.57 -10.29 -38.87
CA ASN A 158 5.75 -10.89 -39.51
C ASN A 158 5.93 -12.37 -39.17
N ARG A 159 5.23 -12.86 -38.14
CA ARG A 159 5.26 -14.27 -37.74
C ARG A 159 4.32 -15.12 -38.59
N TYR A 160 4.89 -15.95 -39.45
CA TYR A 160 4.14 -16.87 -40.31
C TYR A 160 3.19 -17.78 -39.53
N ARG A 161 1.89 -17.72 -39.82
CA ARG A 161 0.86 -18.63 -39.32
C ARG A 161 -0.37 -18.64 -40.21
N LYS A 162 -1.12 -19.73 -40.15
CA LYS A 162 -2.41 -19.89 -40.84
C LYS A 162 -3.56 -19.45 -39.93
N VAL A 163 -4.37 -18.50 -40.38
CA VAL A 163 -5.51 -17.93 -39.65
C VAL A 163 -6.81 -18.38 -40.31
N ARG A 164 -7.65 -19.10 -39.56
CA ARG A 164 -8.98 -19.53 -40.03
C ARG A 164 -10.02 -18.47 -39.71
N CYS A 165 -10.68 -17.95 -40.73
CA CYS A 165 -11.74 -16.98 -40.58
C CYS A 165 -12.90 -17.56 -39.74
N LYS A 166 -13.23 -16.93 -38.61
CA LYS A 166 -14.36 -17.28 -37.75
C LYS A 166 -15.71 -17.23 -38.48
N LYS A 167 -15.88 -16.32 -39.45
CA LYS A 167 -17.11 -16.12 -40.23
C LYS A 167 -17.25 -17.16 -41.36
N CYS A 168 -16.40 -17.14 -42.38
CA CYS A 168 -16.55 -18.03 -43.55
C CYS A 168 -15.68 -19.30 -43.51
N LYS A 169 -14.91 -19.52 -42.44
CA LYS A 169 -14.00 -20.66 -42.25
C LYS A 169 -12.84 -20.77 -43.25
N TYR A 170 -12.69 -19.81 -44.18
CA TYR A 170 -11.53 -19.67 -45.07
C TYR A 170 -10.24 -19.45 -44.28
N THR A 171 -9.20 -20.22 -44.59
CA THR A 171 -7.91 -20.14 -43.91
C THR A 171 -6.92 -19.39 -44.78
N PHE A 172 -6.36 -18.29 -44.28
CA PHE A 172 -5.40 -17.46 -44.99
C PHE A 172 -4.12 -17.29 -44.17
N GLU A 173 -3.01 -17.07 -44.86
CA GLU A 173 -1.68 -16.97 -44.25
C GLU A 173 -1.38 -15.53 -43.83
N VAL A 174 -0.70 -15.38 -42.69
CA VAL A 174 -0.23 -14.09 -42.17
C VAL A 174 1.24 -14.25 -41.80
N GLY A 175 2.11 -13.39 -42.33
CA GLY A 175 3.57 -13.38 -42.09
C GLY A 175 4.41 -13.91 -43.25
N THR A 176 5.70 -13.56 -43.27
CA THR A 176 6.66 -13.96 -44.30
C THR A 176 7.25 -15.34 -43.97
N LYS A 177 7.21 -16.26 -44.94
CA LYS A 177 7.80 -17.59 -44.84
C LYS A 177 9.24 -17.51 -45.37
N GLU A 178 10.25 -17.52 -44.50
CA GLU A 178 11.63 -17.71 -44.96
C GLU A 178 11.74 -19.12 -45.54
N LEU A 179 11.87 -19.18 -46.86
CA LEU A 179 12.22 -20.38 -47.62
C LEU A 179 13.75 -20.48 -47.59
N GLY A 180 14.27 -21.48 -46.86
CA GLY A 180 15.65 -21.90 -47.03
C GLY A 180 15.84 -22.46 -48.44
N ALA A 181 16.56 -21.73 -49.29
CA ALA A 181 17.16 -22.28 -50.49
C ALA A 181 18.33 -23.17 -50.05
N SER A 182 18.31 -24.43 -50.46
CA SER A 182 19.48 -25.30 -50.35
C SER A 182 20.35 -25.11 -51.60
N ASP A 183 21.58 -24.64 -51.41
CA ASP A 183 22.62 -24.41 -52.42
C ASP A 183 23.21 -25.71 -53.03
N THR A 184 22.37 -26.64 -53.46
CA THR A 184 22.86 -27.82 -54.18
C THR A 184 21.84 -28.27 -55.21
N GLN A 185 21.89 -27.63 -56.38
CA GLN A 185 21.75 -28.25 -57.71
C GLN A 185 21.71 -27.14 -58.76
N MET A 186 22.89 -26.65 -59.12
CA MET A 186 23.11 -26.02 -60.41
C MET A 186 24.31 -26.72 -61.02
N LEU A 187 24.07 -27.70 -61.88
CA LEU A 187 25.00 -28.12 -62.92
C LEU A 187 24.33 -29.10 -63.90
N LEU A 188 24.60 -28.82 -65.18
CA LEU A 188 24.44 -29.63 -66.38
C LEU A 188 23.02 -29.74 -66.96
N VAL A 189 22.77 -29.76 -68.27
CA VAL A 189 23.37 -29.23 -69.52
C VAL A 189 22.29 -29.59 -70.58
N GLN A 190 22.11 -28.72 -71.57
CA GLN A 190 21.46 -28.85 -72.89
C GLN A 190 20.88 -30.21 -73.33
N ASP A 191 19.74 -30.17 -74.03
CA ASP A 191 19.43 -31.14 -75.09
C ASP A 191 18.73 -30.46 -76.30
N ASP A 192 19.22 -30.83 -77.47
CA ASP A 192 18.89 -30.39 -78.84
C ASP A 192 17.55 -30.97 -79.34
N PRO A 193 16.85 -30.39 -80.35
CA PRO A 193 15.49 -30.76 -80.72
C PRO A 193 15.43 -31.84 -81.81
N ALA A 194 14.60 -32.87 -81.61
CA ALA A 194 14.24 -33.84 -82.65
C ALA A 194 12.83 -33.55 -83.23
N GLN A 195 12.76 -33.54 -84.56
CA GLN A 195 11.67 -33.11 -85.46
C GLN A 195 10.42 -34.02 -85.60
N VAL A 196 9.43 -33.45 -86.33
CA VAL A 196 8.16 -33.94 -86.96
C VAL A 196 6.91 -33.78 -86.08
N VAL A 197 5.99 -32.80 -86.23
CA VAL A 197 5.29 -32.05 -87.33
C VAL A 197 3.93 -32.65 -87.74
N ASP A 198 2.85 -31.98 -87.29
CA ASP A 198 1.61 -31.64 -88.03
C ASP A 198 0.86 -30.58 -87.17
N SER A 199 0.22 -29.55 -87.73
CA SER A 199 -0.11 -28.34 -86.93
C SER A 199 -1.32 -27.53 -87.42
N THR A 200 -2.10 -26.91 -86.49
CA THR A 200 -3.43 -26.25 -86.70
C THR A 200 -3.49 -24.80 -86.12
N THR A 201 -4.21 -23.85 -86.75
CA THR A 201 -4.17 -22.37 -86.52
C THR A 201 -5.47 -21.75 -85.96
N ASN A 202 -5.40 -20.65 -85.17
CA ASN A 202 -6.55 -19.79 -84.80
C ASN A 202 -6.14 -18.29 -84.69
N GLU A 203 -6.85 -17.38 -85.39
CA GLU A 203 -6.47 -15.99 -85.78
C GLU A 203 -6.68 -14.89 -84.71
N PHE A 204 -6.26 -15.10 -83.47
CA PHE A 204 -6.51 -14.14 -82.37
C PHE A 204 -5.65 -12.86 -82.41
N TYR A 205 -4.42 -12.94 -82.91
CA TYR A 205 -3.48 -11.81 -82.91
C TYR A 205 -3.80 -10.73 -83.96
N ALA A 206 -4.49 -11.10 -85.05
CA ALA A 206 -4.96 -10.14 -86.06
C ALA A 206 -6.03 -9.19 -85.48
N TYR A 207 -6.92 -9.70 -84.63
CA TYR A 207 -7.95 -8.92 -83.95
C TYR A 207 -7.36 -7.90 -82.96
N LEU A 208 -6.34 -8.28 -82.19
CA LEU A 208 -5.69 -7.40 -81.22
C LEU A 208 -4.91 -6.24 -81.87
N ALA A 209 -4.31 -6.50 -83.03
CA ALA A 209 -3.63 -5.49 -83.83
C ALA A 209 -4.60 -4.50 -84.51
N LEU A 210 -5.74 -5.00 -85.03
CA LEU A 210 -6.79 -4.17 -85.63
C LEU A 210 -7.48 -3.24 -84.61
N ASN A 211 -7.59 -3.67 -83.35
CA ASN A 211 -8.25 -2.92 -82.28
C ASN A 211 -7.30 -2.09 -81.38
N LYS A 212 -6.03 -1.92 -81.79
CA LYS A 212 -5.04 -1.03 -81.13
C LYS A 212 -4.74 -1.36 -79.66
N LEU A 213 -4.77 -2.64 -79.26
CA LEU A 213 -4.52 -3.06 -77.87
C LEU A 213 -3.03 -3.32 -77.56
N ILE A 214 -2.12 -3.08 -78.51
CA ILE A 214 -0.65 -3.19 -78.33
C ILE A 214 0.09 -2.24 -79.31
N PRO A 215 1.25 -1.65 -78.93
CA PRO A 215 1.96 -0.67 -79.77
C PRO A 215 2.67 -1.29 -80.97
N LYS A 216 2.67 -0.57 -82.09
CA LYS A 216 3.46 -0.86 -83.29
C LYS A 216 4.91 -0.47 -83.07
N GLU A 217 5.85 -1.36 -83.34
CA GLU A 217 7.17 -0.96 -83.84
C GLU A 217 7.58 -1.84 -85.02
N LYS A 218 7.78 -1.15 -86.14
CA LYS A 218 8.12 -1.66 -87.46
C LYS A 218 9.55 -2.22 -87.44
N GLU A 219 9.70 -3.53 -87.30
CA GLU A 219 10.80 -4.30 -87.93
C GLU A 219 10.59 -5.82 -87.89
N ILE A 220 9.33 -6.26 -87.76
CA ILE A 220 8.94 -7.68 -87.93
C ILE A 220 8.17 -7.85 -89.26
N GLN A 221 8.14 -6.82 -90.11
CA GLN A 221 7.29 -6.80 -91.30
C GLN A 221 7.89 -7.56 -92.50
N ASP A 222 9.21 -7.76 -92.57
CA ASP A 222 9.84 -8.27 -93.80
C ASP A 222 10.38 -9.71 -93.71
N LYS A 223 10.03 -10.46 -92.65
CA LYS A 223 10.33 -11.91 -92.54
C LYS A 223 9.12 -12.76 -92.11
N ILE A 224 7.90 -12.30 -92.38
CA ILE A 224 6.67 -13.12 -92.30
C ILE A 224 6.01 -13.21 -93.69
N ASP A 225 6.79 -13.19 -94.76
CA ASP A 225 6.32 -13.64 -96.06
C ASP A 225 6.72 -15.12 -96.23
N GLY A 226 5.79 -15.97 -95.81
CA GLY A 226 5.85 -17.42 -95.97
C GLY A 226 5.86 -18.16 -94.64
N ILE A 227 4.84 -19.00 -94.46
CA ILE A 227 4.63 -20.00 -93.39
C ILE A 227 3.61 -19.55 -92.32
N GLY A 228 2.40 -20.09 -92.44
CA GLY A 228 1.28 -19.87 -91.53
C GLY A 228 1.60 -20.24 -90.08
N LEU A 229 1.28 -19.34 -89.15
CA LEU A 229 1.63 -19.48 -87.74
C LEU A 229 0.62 -20.36 -87.00
N GLN A 230 0.79 -21.67 -87.16
CA GLN A 230 0.00 -22.73 -86.52
C GLN A 230 0.11 -22.67 -84.98
N ARG A 231 -1.04 -22.71 -84.28
CA ARG A 231 -1.18 -22.65 -82.81
C ARG A 231 -0.68 -23.92 -82.13
N TYR A 232 -0.94 -25.09 -82.70
CA TYR A 232 -0.56 -26.37 -82.07
C TYR A 232 0.50 -27.08 -82.91
N ILE A 233 1.66 -27.35 -82.33
CA ILE A 233 2.75 -28.13 -82.93
C ILE A 233 2.65 -29.56 -82.37
N ILE A 234 2.13 -30.50 -83.16
CA ILE A 234 2.00 -31.90 -82.74
C ILE A 234 3.38 -32.59 -82.81
N GLY A 235 3.75 -33.26 -81.73
CA GLY A 235 4.93 -34.09 -81.59
C GLY A 235 4.59 -35.59 -81.54
N LYS A 236 5.43 -36.37 -80.85
CA LYS A 236 5.33 -37.84 -80.81
C LYS A 236 4.05 -38.32 -80.11
N GLU A 237 3.58 -39.50 -80.52
CA GLU A 237 2.52 -40.23 -79.83
C GLU A 237 3.00 -40.69 -78.44
N ILE A 238 2.26 -40.32 -77.40
CA ILE A 238 2.53 -40.69 -76.00
C ILE A 238 1.82 -42.01 -75.67
N ALA A 239 0.58 -42.16 -76.14
CA ALA A 239 -0.24 -43.34 -75.86
C ALA A 239 -1.30 -43.56 -76.95
N ARG A 240 -1.72 -44.81 -77.13
CA ARG A 240 -2.82 -45.20 -78.05
C ARG A 240 -3.85 -46.03 -77.30
N GLY A 241 -5.11 -45.63 -77.39
CA GLY A 241 -6.25 -46.36 -76.82
C GLY A 241 -7.35 -46.66 -77.84
N GLY A 242 -8.43 -47.30 -77.39
CA GLY A 242 -9.54 -47.72 -78.26
C GLY A 242 -10.34 -46.57 -78.89
N MET A 243 -10.39 -45.40 -78.25
CA MET A 243 -11.16 -44.23 -78.72
C MET A 243 -10.30 -43.15 -79.41
N GLY A 244 -8.97 -43.26 -79.38
CA GLY A 244 -8.06 -42.26 -79.96
C GLY A 244 -6.58 -42.45 -79.62
N ALA A 245 -5.71 -41.60 -80.17
CA ALA A 245 -4.30 -41.49 -79.79
C ALA A 245 -4.04 -40.18 -79.04
N ILE A 246 -3.13 -40.21 -78.07
CA ILE A 246 -2.65 -39.06 -77.31
C ILE A 246 -1.29 -38.66 -77.88
N LEU A 247 -1.20 -37.46 -78.41
CA LEU A 247 0.01 -36.91 -79.02
C LEU A 247 0.57 -35.79 -78.13
N SER A 248 1.89 -35.75 -77.93
CA SER A 248 2.57 -34.59 -77.34
C SER A 248 2.31 -33.37 -78.21
N THR A 249 2.07 -32.20 -77.64
CA THR A 249 1.75 -31.00 -78.41
C THR A 249 2.32 -29.76 -77.74
N PHE A 250 2.87 -28.85 -78.52
CA PHE A 250 3.29 -27.54 -78.03
C PHE A 250 2.30 -26.48 -78.52
N ASP A 251 1.65 -25.79 -77.59
CA ASP A 251 0.86 -24.59 -77.87
C ASP A 251 1.84 -23.45 -78.13
N SER A 252 2.04 -23.06 -79.39
CA SER A 252 2.98 -22.02 -79.79
C SER A 252 2.55 -20.63 -79.35
N ASN A 253 1.24 -20.40 -79.23
CA ASN A 253 0.68 -19.12 -78.78
C ASN A 253 0.87 -18.92 -77.28
N LEU A 254 0.59 -19.95 -76.47
CA LEU A 254 0.75 -19.91 -75.01
C LEU A 254 2.13 -20.39 -74.53
N ARG A 255 2.98 -20.83 -75.46
CA ARG A 255 4.33 -21.39 -75.22
C ARG A 255 4.36 -22.45 -74.13
N ARG A 256 3.45 -23.43 -74.20
CA ARG A 256 3.32 -24.50 -73.20
C ARG A 256 3.19 -25.87 -73.83
N SER A 257 3.70 -26.89 -73.14
CA SER A 257 3.45 -28.28 -73.49
C SER A 257 2.05 -28.71 -73.03
N ILE A 258 1.27 -29.24 -73.96
CA ILE A 258 -0.06 -29.83 -73.76
C ILE A 258 -0.08 -31.22 -74.42
N VAL A 259 -1.21 -31.92 -74.33
CA VAL A 259 -1.44 -33.12 -75.13
C VAL A 259 -2.66 -32.94 -76.01
N THR A 260 -2.63 -33.54 -77.20
CA THR A 260 -3.74 -33.58 -78.13
C THR A 260 -4.26 -35.00 -78.23
N LYS A 261 -5.52 -35.24 -77.84
CA LYS A 261 -6.20 -36.49 -78.14
C LYS A 261 -6.80 -36.37 -79.54
N VAL A 262 -6.53 -37.34 -80.41
CA VAL A 262 -7.09 -37.39 -81.78
C VAL A 262 -8.02 -38.59 -81.93
N HIS A 263 -9.17 -38.37 -82.53
CA HIS A 263 -10.13 -39.44 -82.82
C HIS A 263 -9.63 -40.30 -83.99
N LEU A 264 -9.51 -41.61 -83.77
CA LEU A 264 -9.01 -42.55 -84.77
C LEU A 264 -10.12 -43.32 -85.51
N ASN A 265 -11.35 -43.39 -84.97
CA ASN A 265 -12.45 -44.22 -85.48
C ASN A 265 -13.63 -43.41 -86.04
N TYR A 266 -13.38 -42.68 -87.13
CA TYR A 266 -14.36 -41.81 -87.79
C TYR A 266 -15.53 -42.54 -88.49
N LYS A 267 -15.52 -43.88 -88.55
CA LYS A 267 -16.58 -44.68 -89.20
C LYS A 267 -17.77 -44.95 -88.29
N SER A 268 -17.60 -44.81 -86.96
CA SER A 268 -18.68 -45.03 -86.00
C SER A 268 -19.19 -43.69 -85.47
N ARG A 269 -20.42 -43.33 -85.86
CA ARG A 269 -21.13 -42.14 -85.33
C ARG A 269 -21.17 -42.16 -83.80
N ILE A 270 -21.36 -43.34 -83.21
CA ILE A 270 -21.41 -43.53 -81.75
C ILE A 270 -20.03 -43.21 -81.12
N ALA A 271 -18.94 -43.69 -81.71
CA ALA A 271 -17.59 -43.43 -81.20
C ALA A 271 -17.19 -41.95 -81.36
N THR A 272 -17.61 -41.31 -82.45
CA THR A 272 -17.39 -39.88 -82.69
C THR A 272 -18.14 -39.01 -81.69
N LEU A 273 -19.42 -39.31 -81.43
CA LEU A 273 -20.20 -38.59 -80.42
C LEU A 273 -19.60 -38.76 -79.02
N ARG A 274 -19.18 -39.97 -78.62
CA ARG A 274 -18.50 -40.19 -77.33
C ARG A 274 -17.23 -39.39 -77.17
N PHE A 275 -16.45 -39.26 -78.24
CA PHE A 275 -15.23 -38.46 -78.24
C PHE A 275 -15.50 -36.96 -78.02
N ILE A 276 -16.56 -36.43 -78.63
CA ILE A 276 -17.01 -35.05 -78.43
C ILE A 276 -17.55 -34.87 -77.00
N GLU A 277 -18.35 -35.80 -76.51
CA GLU A 277 -18.92 -35.78 -75.17
C GLU A 277 -17.85 -35.81 -74.09
N GLU A 278 -16.80 -36.64 -74.24
CA GLU A 278 -15.65 -36.65 -73.34
C GLU A 278 -15.02 -35.25 -73.22
N ALA A 279 -14.77 -34.60 -74.36
CA ALA A 279 -14.17 -33.28 -74.39
C ALA A 279 -15.09 -32.20 -73.79
N GLN A 280 -16.39 -32.25 -74.09
CA GLN A 280 -17.38 -31.29 -73.60
C GLN A 280 -17.63 -31.43 -72.10
N ILE A 281 -17.80 -32.67 -71.59
CA ILE A 281 -18.01 -32.94 -70.17
C ILE A 281 -16.74 -32.54 -69.39
N THR A 282 -15.57 -33.01 -69.82
CA THR A 282 -14.31 -32.69 -69.12
C THR A 282 -14.02 -31.19 -69.17
N GLY A 283 -14.26 -30.52 -70.31
CA GLY A 283 -14.03 -29.08 -70.46
C GLY A 283 -14.97 -28.19 -69.64
N GLN A 284 -16.17 -28.66 -69.32
CA GLN A 284 -17.12 -27.97 -68.43
C GLN A 284 -16.87 -28.26 -66.94
N LEU A 285 -15.94 -29.17 -66.61
CA LEU A 285 -15.59 -29.52 -65.23
C LEU A 285 -14.26 -28.88 -64.80
N GLU A 286 -14.32 -27.65 -64.31
CA GLU A 286 -13.16 -26.92 -63.81
C GLU A 286 -12.84 -27.25 -62.35
N HIS A 287 -11.95 -28.22 -62.11
CA HIS A 287 -11.57 -28.61 -60.75
C HIS A 287 -10.08 -29.02 -60.68
N PRO A 288 -9.34 -28.73 -59.58
CA PRO A 288 -7.92 -29.08 -59.46
C PRO A 288 -7.58 -30.57 -59.59
N ASN A 289 -8.56 -31.44 -59.38
CA ASN A 289 -8.43 -32.90 -59.51
C ASN A 289 -9.05 -33.46 -60.81
N ILE A 290 -9.39 -32.58 -61.77
CA ILE A 290 -9.88 -32.92 -63.12
C ILE A 290 -8.97 -32.18 -64.12
N PRO A 291 -8.46 -32.85 -65.17
CA PRO A 291 -7.61 -32.20 -66.16
C PRO A 291 -8.42 -31.17 -66.97
N PRO A 292 -7.95 -29.92 -67.13
CA PRO A 292 -8.64 -28.96 -67.99
C PRO A 292 -8.48 -29.35 -69.46
N VAL A 293 -9.59 -29.27 -70.21
CA VAL A 293 -9.61 -29.28 -71.67
C VAL A 293 -9.50 -27.83 -72.16
N TYR A 294 -8.58 -27.57 -73.08
CA TYR A 294 -8.27 -26.22 -73.56
C TYR A 294 -8.91 -25.87 -74.90
N ASP A 295 -9.15 -26.87 -75.75
CA ASP A 295 -9.70 -26.66 -77.09
C ASP A 295 -10.30 -27.97 -77.62
N LEU A 296 -11.39 -27.88 -78.40
CA LEU A 296 -11.99 -28.98 -79.14
C LEU A 296 -12.18 -28.50 -80.58
N GLY A 297 -11.60 -29.21 -81.53
CA GLY A 297 -11.59 -28.76 -82.92
C GLY A 297 -11.43 -29.90 -83.92
N ILE A 298 -11.32 -29.49 -85.18
CA ILE A 298 -11.09 -30.38 -86.31
C ILE A 298 -9.77 -29.95 -86.95
N ASN A 299 -8.86 -30.90 -87.18
CA ASN A 299 -7.57 -30.59 -87.82
C ASN A 299 -7.69 -30.51 -89.35
N ASN A 300 -6.60 -30.10 -90.01
CA ASN A 300 -6.54 -29.96 -91.48
C ASN A 300 -6.86 -31.26 -92.24
N LYS A 301 -6.76 -32.42 -91.57
CA LYS A 301 -7.10 -33.75 -92.09
C LYS A 301 -8.56 -34.16 -91.77
N LYS A 302 -9.41 -33.21 -91.39
CA LYS A 302 -10.81 -33.41 -90.97
C LYS A 302 -10.99 -34.40 -89.80
N LYS A 303 -9.97 -34.58 -88.96
CA LYS A 303 -10.07 -35.42 -87.76
C LYS A 303 -10.38 -34.56 -86.54
N LEU A 304 -11.35 -35.00 -85.74
CA LEU A 304 -11.65 -34.41 -84.45
C LEU A 304 -10.47 -34.58 -83.50
N PHE A 305 -10.15 -33.51 -82.79
CA PHE A 305 -9.16 -33.51 -81.73
C PHE A 305 -9.61 -32.60 -80.59
N PHE A 306 -9.12 -32.88 -79.38
CA PHE A 306 -9.16 -31.90 -78.31
C PHE A 306 -7.82 -31.84 -77.60
N THR A 307 -7.52 -30.69 -77.01
CA THR A 307 -6.27 -30.46 -76.29
C THR A 307 -6.51 -30.35 -74.79
N MET A 308 -5.60 -30.85 -73.97
CA MET A 308 -5.72 -30.82 -72.51
C MET A 308 -4.35 -30.72 -71.84
N LYS A 309 -4.33 -30.53 -70.51
CA LYS A 309 -3.08 -30.47 -69.72
C LYS A 309 -2.20 -31.70 -70.01
N HIS A 310 -0.92 -31.46 -70.32
CA HIS A 310 0.09 -32.52 -70.31
C HIS A 310 0.43 -32.86 -68.85
N ILE A 311 0.06 -34.06 -68.43
CA ILE A 311 0.32 -34.54 -67.07
C ILE A 311 1.62 -35.32 -67.10
N LYS A 312 2.69 -34.72 -66.57
CA LYS A 312 3.96 -35.41 -66.34
C LYS A 312 3.83 -36.22 -65.06
N GLY A 313 3.74 -37.54 -65.18
CA GLY A 313 3.45 -38.42 -64.05
C GLY A 313 3.17 -39.85 -64.47
N GLU A 314 2.67 -40.64 -63.54
CA GLU A 314 2.31 -42.05 -63.77
C GLU A 314 0.87 -42.33 -63.34
N THR A 315 0.26 -43.37 -63.92
CA THR A 315 -1.06 -43.85 -63.49
C THR A 315 -0.97 -44.54 -62.13
N LEU A 316 -2.08 -44.54 -61.38
CA LEU A 316 -2.19 -45.28 -60.13
C LEU A 316 -1.98 -46.79 -60.37
N ASP A 317 -2.41 -47.31 -61.52
CA ASP A 317 -2.13 -48.70 -61.92
C ASP A 317 -0.62 -49.01 -62.03
N SER A 318 0.17 -48.14 -62.70
CA SER A 318 1.63 -48.26 -62.74
C SER A 318 2.23 -48.29 -61.33
N ILE A 319 1.75 -47.41 -60.44
CA ILE A 319 2.19 -47.34 -59.05
C ILE A 319 1.86 -48.64 -58.30
N ILE A 320 0.64 -49.17 -58.43
CA ILE A 320 0.23 -50.43 -57.81
C ILE A 320 1.12 -51.58 -58.29
N ASN A 321 1.40 -51.67 -59.60
CA ASN A 321 2.27 -52.71 -60.16
C ASN A 321 3.70 -52.63 -59.59
N LYS A 322 4.26 -51.43 -59.45
CA LYS A 322 5.57 -51.20 -58.82
C LYS A 322 5.58 -51.54 -57.33
N LEU A 323 4.49 -51.26 -56.61
CA LEU A 323 4.33 -51.66 -55.21
C LEU A 323 4.25 -53.19 -55.07
N ASN A 324 3.56 -53.86 -56.00
CA ASN A 324 3.40 -55.32 -55.99
C ASN A 324 4.72 -56.09 -56.22
N VAL A 325 5.69 -55.47 -56.91
CA VAL A 325 7.06 -56.00 -57.07
C VAL A 325 8.06 -55.42 -56.06
N GLU A 326 7.56 -54.75 -55.02
CA GLU A 326 8.33 -54.15 -53.92
C GLU A 326 9.43 -53.16 -54.37
N ASP A 327 9.17 -52.36 -55.42
CA ASP A 327 10.12 -51.32 -55.84
C ASP A 327 10.42 -50.35 -54.69
N ARG A 328 11.68 -50.32 -54.25
CA ARG A 328 12.11 -49.60 -53.04
C ARG A 328 11.76 -48.10 -53.06
N LYS A 329 11.90 -47.46 -54.22
CA LYS A 329 11.61 -46.02 -54.36
C LYS A 329 10.11 -45.77 -54.23
N THR A 330 9.29 -46.60 -54.86
CA THR A 330 7.83 -46.52 -54.85
C THR A 330 7.25 -46.81 -53.47
N VAL A 331 7.71 -47.87 -52.78
CA VAL A 331 7.27 -48.23 -51.42
C VAL A 331 7.56 -47.10 -50.41
N LYS A 332 8.73 -46.46 -50.51
CA LYS A 332 9.06 -45.31 -49.66
C LYS A 332 8.20 -44.08 -49.95
N LYS A 333 7.86 -43.83 -51.21
CA LYS A 333 7.08 -42.67 -51.66
C LYS A 333 5.59 -42.81 -51.34
N TYR A 334 5.00 -43.99 -51.58
CA TYR A 334 3.57 -44.25 -51.49
C TYR A 334 3.22 -45.21 -50.35
N ASN A 335 3.32 -44.72 -49.12
CA ASN A 335 2.79 -45.44 -47.96
C ASN A 335 1.25 -45.40 -47.93
N THR A 336 0.63 -46.19 -47.03
CA THR A 336 -0.82 -46.28 -46.89
C THR A 336 -1.52 -44.92 -46.77
N ASN A 337 -0.94 -43.96 -46.04
CA ASN A 337 -1.54 -42.63 -45.90
C ASN A 337 -1.52 -41.85 -47.22
N GLN A 338 -0.44 -41.96 -48.01
CA GLN A 338 -0.37 -41.33 -49.33
C GLN A 338 -1.34 -41.96 -50.32
N LEU A 339 -1.47 -43.30 -50.30
CA LEU A 339 -2.46 -44.02 -51.11
C LEU A 339 -3.89 -43.62 -50.76
N VAL A 340 -4.22 -43.53 -49.46
CA VAL A 340 -5.53 -43.02 -48.99
C VAL A 340 -5.73 -41.55 -49.41
N ASN A 341 -4.69 -40.72 -49.34
CA ASN A 341 -4.79 -39.32 -49.76
C ASN A 341 -5.09 -39.19 -51.27
N ILE A 342 -4.57 -40.07 -52.12
CA ILE A 342 -4.93 -40.12 -53.55
C ILE A 342 -6.43 -40.33 -53.70
N ILE A 343 -7.01 -41.28 -52.97
CA ILE A 343 -8.46 -41.55 -53.00
C ILE A 343 -9.26 -40.35 -52.49
N VAL A 344 -8.81 -39.67 -51.43
CA VAL A 344 -9.43 -38.43 -50.95
C VAL A 344 -9.47 -37.35 -52.04
N LYS A 345 -8.38 -37.19 -52.82
CA LYS A 345 -8.36 -36.24 -53.96
C LYS A 345 -9.33 -36.63 -55.08
N VAL A 346 -9.52 -37.92 -55.31
CA VAL A 346 -10.53 -38.41 -56.26
C VAL A 346 -11.95 -38.16 -55.71
N CYS A 347 -12.19 -38.32 -54.40
CA CYS A 347 -13.47 -37.92 -53.79
C CYS A 347 -13.81 -36.45 -54.03
N HIS A 348 -12.82 -35.54 -54.02
CA HIS A 348 -13.05 -34.14 -54.34
C HIS A 348 -13.52 -33.94 -55.78
N ALA A 349 -12.87 -34.60 -56.75
CA ALA A 349 -13.27 -34.55 -58.16
C ALA A 349 -14.70 -35.06 -58.36
N LEU A 350 -15.05 -36.20 -57.74
CA LEU A 350 -16.38 -36.79 -57.83
C LEU A 350 -17.43 -35.93 -57.16
N THR A 351 -17.16 -35.43 -55.94
CA THR A 351 -18.10 -34.53 -55.24
C THR A 351 -18.41 -33.30 -56.08
N TYR A 352 -17.41 -32.73 -56.75
CA TYR A 352 -17.61 -31.62 -57.67
C TYR A 352 -18.43 -32.02 -58.90
N ALA A 353 -18.08 -33.12 -59.59
CA ALA A 353 -18.82 -33.58 -60.77
C ALA A 353 -20.27 -33.98 -60.46
N HIS A 354 -20.51 -34.65 -59.33
CA HIS A 354 -21.84 -35.01 -58.84
C HIS A 354 -22.68 -33.77 -58.53
N SER A 355 -22.08 -32.71 -57.99
CA SER A 355 -22.76 -31.41 -57.80
C SER A 355 -23.16 -30.73 -59.12
N LYS A 356 -22.56 -31.16 -60.24
CA LYS A 356 -22.91 -30.76 -61.61
C LYS A 356 -23.75 -31.83 -62.34
N ASN A 357 -24.32 -32.78 -61.60
CA ASN A 357 -25.13 -33.91 -62.09
C ASN A 357 -24.40 -34.83 -63.09
N VAL A 358 -23.06 -34.88 -63.05
CA VAL A 358 -22.24 -35.74 -63.91
C VAL A 358 -21.72 -36.93 -63.11
N ILE A 359 -22.05 -38.15 -63.55
CA ILE A 359 -21.46 -39.40 -63.03
C ILE A 359 -20.41 -39.95 -63.99
N HIS A 360 -19.29 -40.46 -63.47
CA HIS A 360 -18.11 -40.85 -64.26
C HIS A 360 -18.21 -42.26 -64.84
N ARG A 361 -18.67 -43.25 -64.06
CA ARG A 361 -18.94 -44.65 -64.43
C ARG A 361 -17.74 -45.55 -64.77
N ASP A 362 -16.51 -45.04 -64.79
CA ASP A 362 -15.30 -45.81 -65.13
C ASP A 362 -14.12 -45.48 -64.22
N ILE A 363 -14.37 -45.40 -62.91
CA ILE A 363 -13.33 -45.12 -61.93
C ILE A 363 -12.51 -46.39 -61.70
N LYS A 364 -11.22 -46.32 -62.02
CA LYS A 364 -10.24 -47.40 -61.88
C LYS A 364 -8.82 -46.82 -61.80
N PRO A 365 -7.82 -47.58 -61.30
CA PRO A 365 -6.44 -47.10 -61.18
C PRO A 365 -5.82 -46.56 -62.48
N GLU A 366 -6.21 -47.09 -63.63
CA GLU A 366 -5.73 -46.66 -64.94
C GLU A 366 -6.16 -45.21 -65.28
N ASN A 367 -7.31 -44.78 -64.76
CA ASN A 367 -7.90 -43.46 -65.00
C ASN A 367 -7.52 -42.42 -63.94
N ILE A 368 -6.62 -42.75 -63.01
CA ILE A 368 -6.12 -41.82 -61.99
C ILE A 368 -4.64 -41.59 -62.24
N MET A 369 -4.26 -40.34 -62.53
CA MET A 369 -2.86 -39.95 -62.72
C MET A 369 -2.30 -39.18 -61.53
N ILE A 370 -1.06 -39.50 -61.16
CA ILE A 370 -0.29 -38.80 -60.14
C ILE A 370 0.84 -38.04 -60.82
N GLY A 371 0.81 -36.71 -60.75
CA GLY A 371 1.84 -35.84 -61.33
C GLY A 371 3.14 -35.83 -60.53
N GLU A 372 4.22 -35.33 -61.15
CA GLU A 372 5.55 -35.23 -60.55
C GLU A 372 5.57 -34.47 -59.21
N TYR A 373 4.71 -33.45 -59.08
CA TYR A 373 4.60 -32.61 -57.89
C TYR A 373 3.49 -33.06 -56.92
N GLY A 374 2.91 -34.24 -57.15
CA GLY A 374 1.91 -34.86 -56.28
C GLY A 374 0.47 -34.42 -56.55
N GLU A 375 0.18 -33.75 -57.68
CA GLU A 375 -1.21 -33.58 -58.11
C GLU A 375 -1.86 -34.94 -58.42
N VAL A 376 -3.16 -35.06 -58.18
CA VAL A 376 -3.95 -36.25 -58.48
C VAL A 376 -5.07 -35.83 -59.41
N LEU A 377 -5.15 -36.45 -60.58
CA LEU A 377 -6.09 -36.08 -61.64
C LEU A 377 -6.92 -37.30 -62.04
N LEU A 378 -8.24 -37.16 -62.02
CA LEU A 378 -9.19 -38.16 -62.52
C LEU A 378 -9.44 -37.90 -64.01
N MET A 379 -9.09 -38.89 -64.83
CA MET A 379 -9.04 -38.84 -66.29
C MET A 379 -10.19 -39.65 -66.90
N ASP A 380 -10.43 -39.44 -68.21
CA ASP A 380 -11.29 -40.30 -69.05
C ASP A 380 -12.78 -40.29 -68.68
N TRP A 381 -13.42 -39.13 -68.86
CA TRP A 381 -14.85 -38.92 -68.66
C TRP A 381 -15.72 -39.45 -69.82
N GLY A 382 -15.17 -40.29 -70.71
CA GLY A 382 -15.81 -40.72 -71.96
C GLY A 382 -17.03 -41.64 -71.81
N LEU A 383 -17.29 -42.14 -70.59
CA LEU A 383 -18.53 -42.86 -70.24
C LEU A 383 -19.48 -42.04 -69.37
N GLY A 384 -19.18 -40.75 -69.13
CA GLY A 384 -19.97 -39.91 -68.24
C GLY A 384 -21.42 -39.72 -68.68
N LYS A 385 -22.37 -39.68 -67.73
CA LYS A 385 -23.79 -39.36 -67.99
C LYS A 385 -24.24 -38.19 -67.12
N ILE A 386 -25.00 -37.28 -67.73
CA ILE A 386 -25.74 -36.21 -67.04
C ILE A 386 -27.08 -36.80 -66.55
N ILE A 387 -27.42 -36.56 -65.29
CA ILE A 387 -28.65 -37.08 -64.66
C ILE A 387 -29.70 -35.96 -64.56
N GLY A 388 -30.95 -36.23 -64.96
CA GLY A 388 -32.11 -35.33 -64.83
C GLY A 388 -33.28 -35.73 -65.75
N SER A 389 -34.53 -35.55 -65.30
CA SER A 389 -35.73 -35.71 -66.14
C SER A 389 -35.94 -34.44 -67.00
N LYS A 390 -36.52 -34.59 -68.20
CA LYS A 390 -36.84 -33.45 -69.09
C LYS A 390 -37.69 -32.38 -68.39
N GLU A 391 -38.52 -32.79 -67.44
CA GLU A 391 -39.47 -31.94 -66.71
C GLU A 391 -38.80 -31.10 -65.60
N GLU A 392 -37.79 -31.62 -64.89
CA GLU A 392 -37.01 -30.82 -63.92
C GLU A 392 -35.99 -29.87 -64.59
N LEU A 393 -35.58 -30.18 -65.82
CA LEU A 393 -34.66 -29.35 -66.61
C LEU A 393 -35.34 -28.08 -67.16
N GLU A 394 -36.66 -28.08 -67.35
CA GLU A 394 -37.42 -26.92 -67.86
C GLU A 394 -37.81 -25.92 -66.74
N GLU A 395 -38.11 -26.38 -65.51
CA GLU A 395 -38.48 -25.51 -64.38
C GLU A 395 -37.28 -24.82 -63.67
N LEU A 396 -36.05 -25.28 -63.90
CA LEU A 396 -34.81 -24.73 -63.29
C LEU A 396 -33.98 -23.84 -64.25
N SER A 397 -34.61 -23.38 -65.34
CA SER A 397 -34.01 -22.69 -66.50
C SER A 397 -33.54 -21.24 -66.25
N ASP A 398 -33.35 -20.80 -65.00
CA ASP A 398 -32.82 -19.47 -64.65
C ASP A 398 -31.38 -19.49 -64.06
N THR A 399 -30.71 -20.65 -64.02
CA THR A 399 -29.29 -20.74 -63.60
C THR A 399 -28.38 -21.18 -64.75
N ASN A 400 -27.49 -20.29 -65.20
CA ASN A 400 -26.53 -20.44 -66.31
C ASN A 400 -25.46 -21.56 -66.13
N ASP A 401 -25.65 -22.51 -65.23
CA ASP A 401 -24.58 -23.36 -64.67
C ASP A 401 -24.74 -24.86 -64.97
N GLN A 402 -25.65 -25.22 -65.88
CA GLN A 402 -25.96 -26.61 -66.26
C GLN A 402 -25.04 -27.11 -67.39
N ILE A 403 -24.47 -28.31 -67.21
CA ILE A 403 -23.63 -28.98 -68.23
C ILE A 403 -24.53 -29.57 -69.30
N SER A 404 -24.28 -29.24 -70.57
CA SER A 404 -24.99 -29.83 -71.73
C SER A 404 -24.02 -30.61 -72.63
N SER A 405 -24.53 -31.67 -73.27
CA SER A 405 -23.78 -32.49 -74.24
C SER A 405 -24.67 -32.87 -75.42
N ALA A 406 -24.06 -33.39 -76.50
CA ALA A 406 -24.73 -33.68 -77.76
C ALA A 406 -25.81 -34.80 -77.72
N ARG A 407 -26.09 -35.44 -76.57
CA ARG A 407 -27.13 -36.48 -76.41
C ARG A 407 -28.06 -36.18 -75.24
N SER A 408 -29.26 -35.71 -75.52
CA SER A 408 -30.38 -35.68 -74.57
C SER A 408 -31.41 -36.72 -74.99
N GLY A 409 -31.33 -37.94 -74.43
CA GLY A 409 -32.34 -38.99 -74.54
C GLY A 409 -32.08 -40.08 -75.61
N ASP A 410 -32.32 -41.34 -75.20
CA ASP A 410 -32.75 -42.50 -76.01
C ASP A 410 -31.79 -43.48 -76.71
N ASP A 411 -30.45 -43.46 -76.54
CA ASP A 411 -29.60 -44.46 -77.25
C ASP A 411 -28.60 -45.21 -76.36
N LEU A 412 -29.09 -45.78 -75.24
CA LEU A 412 -28.29 -46.51 -74.24
C LEU A 412 -28.41 -48.04 -74.31
N SER A 413 -29.21 -48.62 -75.21
CA SER A 413 -29.48 -50.07 -75.23
C SER A 413 -28.45 -50.93 -75.96
N GLN A 414 -27.47 -50.33 -76.66
CA GLN A 414 -26.46 -51.09 -77.39
C GLN A 414 -25.05 -50.56 -77.12
N THR A 415 -24.30 -51.16 -76.19
CA THR A 415 -22.83 -51.14 -76.22
C THR A 415 -22.20 -52.10 -75.20
N MET A 416 -22.14 -53.39 -75.56
CA MET A 416 -21.11 -54.32 -75.08
C MET A 416 -20.45 -55.10 -76.24
N GLU A 417 -20.56 -54.62 -77.47
CA GLU A 417 -19.81 -55.20 -78.59
C GLU A 417 -18.62 -54.31 -78.95
N GLY A 418 -17.42 -54.85 -78.73
CA GLY A 418 -16.24 -54.44 -79.50
C GLY A 418 -15.31 -53.41 -78.88
N THR A 419 -14.87 -53.57 -77.62
CA THR A 419 -13.53 -53.12 -77.20
C THR A 419 -12.98 -54.05 -76.11
N THR A 420 -12.11 -54.96 -76.52
CA THR A 420 -11.11 -55.62 -75.68
C THR A 420 -10.16 -54.56 -75.13
N ALA A 421 -10.46 -53.98 -73.95
CA ALA A 421 -9.51 -53.32 -73.02
C ALA A 421 -10.26 -52.58 -71.91
N GLY A 422 -10.19 -53.07 -70.65
CA GLY A 422 -10.69 -52.38 -69.46
C GLY A 422 -11.46 -53.31 -68.50
N THR A 423 -11.06 -53.32 -67.22
CA THR A 423 -11.30 -54.39 -66.24
C THR A 423 -12.69 -54.33 -65.58
N PRO A 424 -13.62 -55.27 -65.83
CA PRO A 424 -14.96 -55.33 -65.20
C PRO A 424 -14.93 -55.47 -63.66
N ALA A 425 -13.76 -55.69 -63.07
CA ALA A 425 -13.58 -55.85 -61.64
C ALA A 425 -13.84 -54.58 -60.80
N PHE A 426 -13.95 -53.40 -61.43
CA PHE A 426 -14.25 -52.14 -60.73
C PHE A 426 -15.72 -51.69 -60.90
N MET A 427 -16.50 -52.39 -61.72
CA MET A 427 -17.90 -52.04 -61.99
C MET A 427 -18.77 -52.26 -60.75
N SER A 428 -19.74 -51.37 -60.55
CA SER A 428 -20.80 -51.61 -59.57
C SER A 428 -21.73 -52.75 -60.00
N PRO A 429 -22.41 -53.43 -59.06
CA PRO A 429 -23.36 -54.50 -59.36
C PRO A 429 -24.48 -54.08 -60.31
N GLU A 430 -24.98 -52.86 -60.21
CA GLU A 430 -26.00 -52.28 -61.10
C GLU A 430 -25.46 -52.06 -62.54
N GLN A 431 -24.21 -51.59 -62.68
CA GLN A 431 -23.53 -51.51 -63.98
C GLN A 431 -23.32 -52.91 -64.58
N ALA A 432 -22.88 -53.88 -63.78
CA ALA A 432 -22.66 -55.25 -64.23
C ALA A 432 -23.96 -55.97 -64.67
N ARG A 433 -25.13 -55.53 -64.18
CA ARG A 433 -26.45 -56.02 -64.62
C ARG A 433 -26.99 -55.29 -65.86
N GLY A 434 -26.34 -54.21 -66.30
CA GLY A 434 -26.82 -53.37 -67.39
C GLY A 434 -28.05 -52.51 -67.02
N LYS A 435 -28.31 -52.29 -65.73
CA LYS A 435 -29.48 -51.51 -65.27
C LYS A 435 -29.17 -50.01 -65.28
N MET A 436 -29.22 -49.42 -66.47
CA MET A 436 -28.79 -48.02 -66.70
C MET A 436 -29.64 -46.96 -65.99
N ASP A 437 -30.87 -47.30 -65.63
CA ASP A 437 -31.82 -46.42 -64.93
C ASP A 437 -31.62 -46.42 -63.40
N GLU A 438 -30.90 -47.41 -62.87
CA GLU A 438 -30.55 -47.48 -61.44
C GLU A 438 -29.20 -46.80 -61.13
N LEU A 439 -28.51 -46.24 -62.15
CA LEU A 439 -27.18 -45.63 -62.00
C LEU A 439 -27.27 -44.20 -61.46
N ASP A 440 -26.65 -43.96 -60.31
CA ASP A 440 -26.46 -42.65 -59.69
C ASP A 440 -25.03 -42.49 -59.13
N GLU A 441 -24.78 -41.40 -58.38
CA GLU A 441 -23.48 -41.10 -57.76
C GLU A 441 -22.92 -42.25 -56.89
N ARG A 442 -23.77 -43.14 -56.37
CA ARG A 442 -23.36 -44.28 -55.52
C ARG A 442 -22.72 -45.40 -56.33
N SER A 443 -22.90 -45.43 -57.65
CA SER A 443 -22.14 -46.31 -58.54
C SER A 443 -20.67 -45.89 -58.61
N ASP A 444 -20.41 -44.58 -58.68
CA ASP A 444 -19.04 -44.05 -58.64
C ASP A 444 -18.38 -44.28 -57.27
N VAL A 445 -19.13 -44.14 -56.18
CA VAL A 445 -18.66 -44.49 -54.82
C VAL A 445 -18.23 -45.95 -54.74
N TYR A 446 -18.96 -46.87 -55.38
CA TYR A 446 -18.59 -48.28 -55.43
C TYR A 446 -17.28 -48.49 -56.19
N SER A 447 -17.15 -47.91 -57.39
CA SER A 447 -15.94 -48.04 -58.21
C SER A 447 -14.71 -47.42 -57.55
N LEU A 448 -14.90 -46.33 -56.81
CA LEU A 448 -13.85 -45.77 -55.96
C LEU A 448 -13.50 -46.68 -54.78
N GLY A 449 -14.49 -47.33 -54.17
CA GLY A 449 -14.27 -48.40 -53.18
C GLY A 449 -13.48 -49.58 -53.75
N ALA A 450 -13.78 -50.02 -54.96
CA ALA A 450 -13.04 -51.07 -55.66
C ALA A 450 -11.59 -50.64 -55.98
N THR A 451 -11.37 -49.36 -56.28
CA THR A 451 -10.05 -48.78 -56.47
C THR A 451 -9.28 -48.72 -55.14
N LEU A 452 -9.95 -48.32 -54.04
CA LEU A 452 -9.39 -48.36 -52.69
C LEU A 452 -9.04 -49.79 -52.26
N TYR A 453 -9.86 -50.78 -52.62
CA TYR A 453 -9.51 -52.18 -52.42
C TYR A 453 -8.19 -52.51 -53.12
N ASN A 454 -8.05 -52.12 -54.38
CA ASN A 454 -6.89 -52.48 -55.18
C ASN A 454 -5.60 -51.85 -54.68
N ILE A 455 -5.61 -50.59 -54.21
CA ILE A 455 -4.39 -49.98 -53.66
C ILE A 455 -4.00 -50.58 -52.29
N LEU A 456 -4.96 -51.09 -51.51
CA LEU A 456 -4.69 -51.66 -50.19
C LEU A 456 -4.25 -53.13 -50.26
N ALA A 457 -4.93 -53.92 -51.11
CA ALA A 457 -4.64 -55.33 -51.27
C ALA A 457 -3.58 -55.61 -52.36
N LEU A 458 -3.20 -54.61 -53.15
CA LEU A 458 -2.38 -54.72 -54.37
C LEU A 458 -2.92 -55.71 -55.42
N GLU A 459 -4.16 -56.18 -55.22
CA GLU A 459 -4.89 -57.05 -56.13
C GLU A 459 -6.30 -56.49 -56.39
N ARG A 460 -6.87 -56.84 -57.54
CA ARG A 460 -8.27 -56.49 -57.88
C ARG A 460 -9.27 -57.20 -56.95
N PRO A 461 -10.41 -56.57 -56.62
CA PRO A 461 -11.41 -57.13 -55.69
C PRO A 461 -12.08 -58.42 -56.21
N PHE A 462 -12.19 -58.55 -57.54
CA PHE A 462 -12.78 -59.71 -58.21
C PHE A 462 -11.83 -60.26 -59.27
N LYS A 463 -11.74 -61.60 -59.37
CA LYS A 463 -11.08 -62.33 -60.47
C LYS A 463 -12.03 -63.41 -61.02
N GLY A 464 -12.18 -63.46 -62.33
CA GLY A 464 -13.01 -64.45 -63.04
C GLY A 464 -12.18 -65.23 -64.07
N LYS A 465 -12.64 -66.44 -64.42
CA LYS A 465 -12.02 -67.24 -65.50
C LYS A 465 -12.24 -66.62 -66.88
N ASP A 466 -13.41 -66.01 -67.05
CA ASP A 466 -13.84 -65.26 -68.23
C ASP A 466 -14.68 -64.04 -67.80
N LEU A 467 -15.07 -63.21 -68.77
CA LEU A 467 -15.88 -62.00 -68.53
C LEU A 467 -17.20 -62.32 -67.83
N ARG A 468 -17.87 -63.42 -68.20
CA ARG A 468 -19.19 -63.79 -67.69
C ARG A 468 -19.10 -64.24 -66.23
N ASP A 469 -18.08 -65.01 -65.88
CA ASP A 469 -17.77 -65.43 -64.51
C ASP A 469 -17.39 -64.23 -63.64
N LEU A 470 -16.61 -63.28 -64.17
CA LEU A 470 -16.25 -62.05 -63.46
C LEU A 470 -17.50 -61.21 -63.14
N LEU A 471 -18.37 -60.95 -64.13
CA LEU A 471 -19.61 -60.18 -63.93
C LEU A 471 -20.55 -60.87 -62.92
N LYS A 472 -20.68 -62.21 -62.97
CA LYS A 472 -21.44 -62.97 -61.96
C LYS A 472 -20.93 -62.74 -60.54
N LYS A 473 -19.61 -62.70 -60.35
CA LYS A 473 -18.97 -62.46 -59.03
C LYS A 473 -19.19 -61.02 -58.53
N VAL A 474 -19.10 -60.04 -59.43
CA VAL A 474 -19.42 -58.63 -59.15
C VAL A 474 -20.88 -58.49 -58.70
N ILE A 475 -21.82 -59.09 -59.44
CA ILE A 475 -23.26 -59.08 -59.14
C ILE A 475 -23.57 -59.70 -57.78
N LYS A 476 -22.86 -60.79 -57.42
CA LYS A 476 -23.02 -61.47 -56.13
C LYS A 476 -22.41 -60.66 -54.97
N GLY A 477 -21.41 -59.81 -55.24
CA GLY A 477 -20.72 -59.01 -54.21
C GLY A 477 -19.76 -59.83 -53.34
N SER A 478 -19.26 -60.97 -53.83
CA SER A 478 -18.29 -61.82 -53.10
C SER A 478 -16.86 -61.29 -53.27
N ILE A 479 -16.55 -60.20 -52.57
CA ILE A 479 -15.22 -59.58 -52.56
C ILE A 479 -14.23 -60.53 -51.85
N ARG A 480 -12.99 -60.60 -52.32
CA ARG A 480 -11.91 -61.34 -51.63
C ARG A 480 -11.61 -60.69 -50.26
N PRO A 481 -11.25 -61.48 -49.23
CA PRO A 481 -10.75 -60.92 -47.97
C PRO A 481 -9.50 -60.10 -48.22
N MET A 482 -9.41 -58.93 -47.58
CA MET A 482 -8.19 -58.14 -47.59
C MET A 482 -7.10 -58.80 -46.73
N PRO A 483 -5.81 -58.59 -47.04
CA PRO A 483 -4.72 -59.08 -46.20
C PRO A 483 -4.76 -58.53 -44.76
N ASP A 484 -4.31 -59.32 -43.79
CA ASP A 484 -4.34 -58.98 -42.36
C ASP A 484 -3.51 -57.74 -41.99
N PHE A 485 -2.54 -57.34 -42.84
CA PHE A 485 -1.75 -56.12 -42.63
C PHE A 485 -2.56 -54.84 -42.89
N VAL A 486 -3.71 -54.92 -43.58
CA VAL A 486 -4.55 -53.76 -43.87
C VAL A 486 -5.32 -53.37 -42.60
N PRO A 487 -5.24 -52.11 -42.14
CA PRO A 487 -5.96 -51.65 -40.96
C PRO A 487 -7.47 -51.89 -41.05
N GLU A 488 -8.05 -52.45 -39.98
CA GLU A 488 -9.44 -52.89 -39.93
C GLU A 488 -10.44 -51.76 -40.27
N GLU A 489 -10.12 -50.51 -39.92
CA GLU A 489 -10.91 -49.34 -40.31
C GLU A 489 -10.97 -49.15 -41.83
N LEU A 490 -9.85 -49.32 -42.53
CA LEU A 490 -9.81 -49.22 -44.00
C LEU A 490 -10.52 -50.40 -44.67
N VAL A 491 -10.45 -51.59 -44.08
CA VAL A 491 -11.26 -52.75 -44.50
C VAL A 491 -12.74 -52.40 -44.40
N SER A 492 -13.17 -51.87 -43.26
CA SER A 492 -14.57 -51.49 -43.01
C SER A 492 -15.05 -50.38 -43.96
N ILE A 493 -14.21 -49.35 -44.18
CA ILE A 493 -14.51 -48.26 -45.13
C ILE A 493 -14.69 -48.81 -46.54
N THR A 494 -13.79 -49.69 -46.97
CA THR A 494 -13.84 -50.28 -48.32
C THR A 494 -15.06 -51.16 -48.51
N GLN A 495 -15.38 -52.01 -47.53
CA GLN A 495 -16.57 -52.86 -47.56
C GLN A 495 -17.87 -52.04 -47.59
N LYS A 496 -17.94 -50.95 -46.81
CA LYS A 496 -19.10 -50.04 -46.84
C LYS A 496 -19.23 -49.36 -48.21
N ALA A 497 -18.14 -48.85 -48.79
CA ALA A 497 -18.17 -48.26 -50.14
C ALA A 497 -18.64 -49.27 -51.21
N MET A 498 -18.22 -50.54 -51.08
CA MET A 498 -18.55 -51.63 -52.02
C MET A 498 -19.78 -52.47 -51.61
N ALA A 499 -20.66 -51.98 -50.74
CA ALA A 499 -21.84 -52.74 -50.32
C ALA A 499 -22.76 -53.05 -51.52
N ASN A 500 -23.29 -54.28 -51.64
CA ASN A 500 -24.11 -54.65 -52.81
C ASN A 500 -25.41 -53.82 -52.89
N LYS A 501 -26.02 -53.50 -51.74
CA LYS A 501 -27.22 -52.64 -51.64
C LYS A 501 -26.82 -51.16 -51.59
N LEU A 502 -27.46 -50.32 -52.42
CA LEU A 502 -27.21 -48.88 -52.49
C LEU A 502 -27.41 -48.16 -51.14
N SER A 503 -28.43 -48.54 -50.36
CA SER A 503 -28.71 -47.94 -49.04
C SER A 503 -27.67 -48.27 -47.97
N GLN A 504 -26.81 -49.26 -48.21
CA GLN A 504 -25.74 -49.67 -47.29
C GLN A 504 -24.39 -49.03 -47.67
N ARG A 505 -24.30 -48.38 -48.83
CA ARG A 505 -23.12 -47.62 -49.25
C ARG A 505 -23.07 -46.26 -48.56
N TYR A 506 -21.92 -45.59 -48.66
CA TYR A 506 -21.90 -44.14 -48.50
C TYR A 506 -22.82 -43.52 -49.54
N GLN A 507 -23.64 -42.55 -49.14
CA GLN A 507 -24.66 -42.01 -50.05
C GLN A 507 -24.04 -41.08 -51.09
N ASN A 508 -22.85 -40.53 -50.82
CA ASN A 508 -22.08 -39.69 -51.75
C ASN A 508 -20.57 -39.83 -51.50
N ALA A 509 -19.75 -39.31 -52.42
CA ALA A 509 -18.29 -39.36 -52.33
C ALA A 509 -17.72 -38.60 -51.11
N LYS A 510 -18.42 -37.57 -50.63
CA LYS A 510 -18.03 -36.75 -49.48
C LYS A 510 -18.14 -37.49 -48.14
N GLU A 511 -19.13 -38.37 -47.99
CA GLU A 511 -19.22 -39.23 -46.80
C GLU A 511 -18.06 -40.23 -46.72
N LEU A 512 -17.67 -40.81 -47.87
CA LEU A 512 -16.48 -41.67 -47.97
C LEU A 512 -15.20 -40.88 -47.64
N GLU A 513 -15.05 -39.69 -48.20
CA GLU A 513 -13.95 -38.76 -47.90
C GLU A 513 -13.83 -38.51 -46.40
N ALA A 514 -14.94 -38.21 -45.73
CA ALA A 514 -14.96 -37.89 -44.30
C ALA A 514 -14.42 -39.06 -43.44
N ASP A 515 -14.75 -40.30 -43.78
CA ASP A 515 -14.25 -41.46 -43.05
C ASP A 515 -12.78 -41.76 -43.34
N LEU A 516 -12.31 -41.56 -44.59
CA LEU A 516 -10.88 -41.66 -44.92
C LEU A 516 -10.05 -40.60 -44.18
N ILE A 517 -10.55 -39.37 -44.08
CA ILE A 517 -9.91 -38.31 -43.31
C ILE A 517 -9.89 -38.64 -41.81
N LYS A 518 -11.01 -39.12 -41.25
CA LYS A 518 -11.06 -39.58 -39.84
C LYS A 518 -10.02 -40.67 -39.58
N TYR A 519 -9.89 -41.63 -40.49
CA TYR A 519 -8.87 -42.68 -40.41
C TYR A 519 -7.46 -42.07 -40.39
N GLN A 520 -7.11 -41.21 -41.34
CA GLN A 520 -5.77 -40.57 -41.40
C GLN A 520 -5.45 -39.76 -40.14
N MET A 521 -6.47 -39.15 -39.54
CA MET A 521 -6.35 -38.38 -38.30
C MET A 521 -6.41 -39.24 -37.02
N GLY A 522 -6.58 -40.56 -37.14
CA GLY A 522 -6.66 -41.49 -36.01
C GLY A 522 -7.95 -41.39 -35.19
N TYR A 523 -9.07 -41.00 -35.81
CA TYR A 523 -10.40 -40.95 -35.21
C TYR A 523 -11.23 -42.20 -35.55
N SER A 524 -12.34 -42.38 -34.84
CA SER A 524 -13.35 -43.40 -35.15
C SER A 524 -14.03 -43.11 -36.48
N VAL A 525 -14.18 -44.13 -37.32
CA VAL A 525 -14.79 -44.04 -38.65
C VAL A 525 -16.25 -44.51 -38.58
N SER A 526 -17.16 -43.94 -39.38
CA SER A 526 -18.57 -44.34 -39.36
C SER A 526 -18.80 -45.78 -39.83
N ALA A 527 -17.87 -46.33 -40.63
CA ALA A 527 -17.92 -47.70 -41.10
C ALA A 527 -17.70 -48.77 -40.01
N LYS A 528 -17.13 -48.40 -38.86
CA LYS A 528 -16.81 -49.33 -37.76
C LYS A 528 -17.31 -48.79 -36.43
N LYS A 529 -18.02 -49.60 -35.66
CA LYS A 529 -18.41 -49.25 -34.29
C LYS A 529 -17.23 -49.49 -33.34
N ASP A 530 -16.52 -48.42 -32.97
CA ASP A 530 -15.45 -48.48 -31.98
C ASP A 530 -16.02 -48.61 -30.55
N THR A 531 -15.33 -49.35 -29.66
CA THR A 531 -15.65 -49.39 -28.23
C THR A 531 -15.05 -48.19 -27.49
N THR A 532 -15.49 -47.94 -26.24
CA THR A 532 -14.92 -46.87 -25.38
C THR A 532 -13.41 -47.04 -25.18
N ILE A 533 -12.93 -48.29 -25.09
CA ILE A 533 -11.51 -48.61 -24.95
C ILE A 533 -10.75 -48.22 -26.22
N ASP A 534 -11.31 -48.48 -27.40
CA ASP A 534 -10.69 -48.13 -28.68
C ASP A 534 -10.58 -46.61 -28.85
N ILE A 535 -11.62 -45.88 -28.42
CA ILE A 535 -11.61 -44.41 -28.40
C ILE A 535 -10.49 -43.88 -27.50
N LEU A 536 -10.31 -44.43 -26.29
CA LEU A 536 -9.25 -44.03 -25.37
C LEU A 536 -7.85 -44.37 -25.91
N LYS A 537 -7.67 -45.55 -26.52
CA LYS A 537 -6.42 -45.93 -27.19
C LYS A 537 -6.08 -44.98 -28.33
N LYS A 538 -7.06 -44.62 -29.16
CA LYS A 538 -6.92 -43.65 -30.26
C LYS A 538 -6.58 -42.25 -29.73
N PHE A 539 -7.25 -41.82 -28.65
CA PHE A 539 -6.94 -40.56 -27.97
C PHE A 539 -5.51 -40.51 -27.43
N TYR A 540 -5.06 -41.58 -26.78
CA TYR A 540 -3.69 -41.70 -26.28
C TYR A 540 -2.67 -41.68 -27.43
N LYS A 541 -2.89 -42.47 -28.49
CA LYS A 541 -1.99 -42.49 -29.66
C LYS A 541 -1.86 -41.11 -30.30
N ARG A 542 -2.96 -40.37 -30.44
CA ARG A 542 -2.97 -39.02 -31.02
C ARG A 542 -2.29 -37.97 -30.12
N ASN A 543 -2.41 -38.11 -28.80
CA ASN A 543 -1.96 -37.11 -27.83
C ASN A 543 -0.85 -37.64 -26.91
N LYS A 544 -0.01 -38.56 -27.38
CA LYS A 544 0.97 -39.30 -26.56
C LYS A 544 1.84 -38.38 -25.71
N THR A 545 2.33 -37.27 -26.29
CA THR A 545 3.15 -36.27 -25.59
C THR A 545 2.40 -35.60 -24.44
N ILE A 546 1.16 -35.15 -24.68
CA ILE A 546 0.32 -34.49 -23.66
C ILE A 546 -0.02 -35.47 -22.53
N CYS A 547 -0.37 -36.72 -22.86
CA CYS A 547 -0.65 -37.75 -21.86
C CYS A 547 0.58 -38.05 -20.99
N ILE A 548 1.77 -38.17 -21.60
CA ILE A 548 3.03 -38.39 -20.87
C ILE A 548 3.36 -37.20 -19.96
N LEU A 549 3.28 -35.96 -20.48
CA LEU A 549 3.55 -34.76 -19.69
C LEU A 549 2.57 -34.59 -18.53
N SER A 550 1.30 -34.90 -18.75
CA SER A 550 0.26 -34.86 -17.70
C SER A 550 0.57 -35.88 -16.60
N LEU A 551 1.02 -37.08 -16.97
CA LEU A 551 1.43 -38.11 -16.02
C LEU A 551 2.67 -37.70 -15.21
N ILE A 552 3.69 -37.13 -15.88
CA ILE A 552 4.91 -36.62 -15.22
C ILE A 552 4.55 -35.48 -14.26
N SER A 553 3.72 -34.53 -14.68
CA SER A 553 3.26 -33.43 -13.83
C SER A 553 2.52 -33.95 -12.60
N LEU A 554 1.66 -34.96 -12.77
CA LEU A 554 0.95 -35.59 -11.66
C LEU A 554 1.93 -36.25 -10.69
N LEU A 555 2.92 -37.00 -11.19
CA LEU A 555 3.96 -37.61 -10.37
C LEU A 555 4.77 -36.57 -9.60
N VAL A 556 5.16 -35.46 -10.23
CA VAL A 556 5.88 -34.35 -9.57
C VAL A 556 5.03 -33.72 -8.46
N ILE A 557 3.74 -33.51 -8.71
CA ILE A 557 2.81 -32.97 -7.70
C ILE A 557 2.66 -33.94 -6.52
N VAL A 558 2.49 -35.23 -6.80
CA VAL A 558 2.36 -36.26 -5.76
C VAL A 558 3.66 -36.37 -4.94
N MET A 559 4.81 -36.46 -5.60
CA MET A 559 6.11 -36.52 -4.93
C MET A 559 6.40 -35.24 -4.13
N GLY A 560 6.10 -34.07 -4.69
CA GLY A 560 6.22 -32.79 -4.02
C GLY A 560 5.30 -32.68 -2.80
N SER A 561 4.07 -33.21 -2.90
CA SER A 561 3.12 -33.24 -1.79
C SER A 561 3.59 -34.18 -0.68
N ILE A 562 4.07 -35.38 -1.02
CA ILE A 562 4.65 -36.33 -0.05
C ILE A 562 5.86 -35.70 0.64
N PHE A 563 6.77 -35.10 -0.12
CA PHE A 563 7.95 -34.43 0.44
C PHE A 563 7.56 -33.27 1.38
N PHE A 564 6.59 -32.44 0.98
CA PHE A 564 6.08 -31.34 1.80
C PHE A 564 5.42 -31.84 3.09
N ILE A 565 4.63 -32.92 3.03
CA ILE A 565 4.04 -33.57 4.21
C ILE A 565 5.14 -34.09 5.15
N VAL A 566 6.20 -34.70 4.61
CA VAL A 566 7.35 -35.18 5.42
C VAL A 566 8.06 -34.00 6.11
N LEU A 567 8.30 -32.89 5.40
CA LEU A 567 8.90 -31.69 5.98
C LEU A 567 8.04 -31.08 7.09
N ILE A 568 6.73 -30.93 6.86
CA ILE A 568 5.79 -30.44 7.87
C ILE A 568 5.78 -31.36 9.09
N ASN A 569 5.73 -32.67 8.88
CA ASN A 569 5.74 -33.63 9.98
C ASN A 569 7.06 -33.61 10.77
N GLY A 570 8.19 -33.33 10.10
CA GLY A 570 9.47 -33.08 10.75
C GLY A 570 9.42 -31.84 11.66
N GLN A 571 8.95 -30.71 11.14
CA GLN A 571 8.80 -29.47 11.91
C GLN A 571 7.79 -29.60 13.06
N ILE A 572 6.68 -30.32 12.85
CA ILE A 572 5.70 -30.59 13.91
C ILE A 572 6.34 -31.45 15.01
N LYS A 573 7.10 -32.50 14.67
CA LYS A 573 7.80 -33.31 15.67
C LYS A 573 8.79 -32.49 16.47
N GLU A 574 9.61 -31.67 15.82
CA GLU A 574 10.53 -30.76 16.51
C GLU A 574 9.79 -29.76 17.39
N ALA A 575 8.71 -29.15 16.90
CA ALA A 575 7.89 -28.23 17.67
C ALA A 575 7.21 -28.91 18.86
N VAL A 576 6.78 -30.16 18.74
CA VAL A 576 6.22 -30.96 19.83
C VAL A 576 7.29 -31.28 20.87
N ILE A 577 8.50 -31.67 20.46
CA ILE A 577 9.63 -31.92 21.37
C ILE A 577 10.01 -30.62 22.10
N GLN A 578 10.12 -29.50 21.38
CA GLN A 578 10.39 -28.19 21.97
C GLN A 578 9.28 -27.75 22.91
N LYS A 579 8.02 -28.01 22.57
CA LYS A 579 6.88 -27.74 23.45
C LYS A 579 6.91 -28.61 24.70
N GLN A 580 7.23 -29.91 24.59
CA GLN A 580 7.36 -30.80 25.75
C GLN A 580 8.52 -30.39 26.64
N LEU A 581 9.66 -30.03 26.06
CA LEU A 581 10.80 -29.50 26.79
C LEU A 581 10.45 -28.16 27.46
N ALA A 582 9.75 -27.27 26.77
CA ALA A 582 9.28 -26.00 27.33
C ALA A 582 8.25 -26.21 28.46
N VAL A 583 7.32 -27.16 28.33
CA VAL A 583 6.36 -27.51 29.40
C VAL A 583 7.08 -28.10 30.61
N LYS A 584 8.06 -28.99 30.40
CA LYS A 584 8.87 -29.54 31.48
C LYS A 584 9.68 -28.44 32.18
N ASN A 585 10.33 -27.57 31.41
CA ASN A 585 11.07 -26.43 31.94
C ASN A 585 10.13 -25.43 32.65
N LEU A 586 8.90 -25.27 32.17
CA LEU A 586 7.90 -24.41 32.78
C LEU A 586 7.38 -25.01 34.09
N GLN A 587 7.16 -26.33 34.18
CA GLN A 587 6.82 -27.01 35.43
C GLN A 587 7.97 -26.97 36.44
N GLU A 588 9.21 -27.16 36.01
CA GLU A 588 10.40 -27.00 36.86
C GLU A 588 10.55 -25.54 37.31
N ALA A 589 10.26 -24.57 36.43
CA ALA A 589 10.27 -23.14 36.74
C ALA A 589 9.11 -22.74 37.66
N GLU A 590 7.91 -23.31 37.51
CA GLU A 590 6.76 -23.09 38.39
C GLU A 590 7.03 -23.66 39.78
N LEU A 591 7.56 -24.88 39.89
CA LEU A 591 7.96 -25.46 41.17
C LEU A 591 9.11 -24.67 41.82
N ALA A 592 10.05 -24.16 41.01
CA ALA A 592 11.11 -23.27 41.49
C ALA A 592 10.56 -21.89 41.89
N LEU A 593 9.55 -21.38 41.18
CA LEU A 593 8.87 -20.13 41.47
C LEU A 593 8.05 -20.25 42.76
N ASP A 594 7.31 -21.33 42.97
CA ASP A 594 6.58 -21.59 44.21
C ASP A 594 7.52 -21.70 45.42
N LYS A 595 8.65 -22.41 45.25
CA LYS A 595 9.70 -22.46 46.29
C LYS A 595 10.32 -21.08 46.50
N PHE A 596 10.58 -20.34 45.43
CA PHE A 596 11.12 -18.99 45.49
C PHE A 596 10.12 -18.00 46.08
N GLU A 597 8.82 -18.15 45.85
CA GLU A 597 7.76 -17.31 46.40
C GLU A 597 7.51 -17.61 47.87
N ALA A 598 7.56 -18.88 48.28
CA ALA A 598 7.55 -19.27 49.69
C ALA A 598 8.80 -18.72 50.42
N GLU A 599 9.98 -18.82 49.81
CA GLU A 599 11.22 -18.29 50.36
C GLU A 599 11.26 -16.75 50.34
N LYS A 600 10.73 -16.11 49.29
CA LYS A 600 10.57 -14.66 49.17
C LYS A 600 9.55 -14.15 50.19
N SER A 601 8.45 -14.85 50.43
CA SER A 601 7.47 -14.51 51.46
C SER A 601 8.07 -14.63 52.87
N LYS A 602 8.90 -15.66 53.10
CA LYS A 602 9.68 -15.79 54.33
C LYS A 602 10.72 -14.66 54.48
N ARG A 603 11.49 -14.36 53.43
CA ARG A 603 12.48 -13.26 53.39
C ARG A 603 11.82 -11.89 53.50
N LEU A 604 10.63 -11.66 52.95
CA LEU A 604 9.87 -10.42 53.11
C LEU A 604 9.40 -10.25 54.55
N LYS A 605 8.92 -11.32 55.19
CA LYS A 605 8.58 -11.30 56.63
C LYS A 605 9.81 -11.07 57.51
N ASP A 606 10.97 -11.59 57.15
CA ASP A 606 12.22 -11.38 57.89
C ASP A 606 12.86 -10.00 57.62
N ASN A 607 12.77 -9.49 56.38
CA ASN A 607 13.21 -8.15 56.00
C ASN A 607 12.33 -7.06 56.62
N ALA A 608 11.01 -7.26 56.67
CA ALA A 608 10.08 -6.34 57.33
C ALA A 608 10.41 -6.17 58.83
N LYS A 609 10.89 -7.23 59.51
CA LYS A 609 11.40 -7.13 60.90
C LYS A 609 12.64 -6.24 61.01
N SER A 610 13.42 -6.10 59.93
CA SER A 610 14.64 -5.27 59.89
C SER A 610 14.39 -3.82 59.44
N ALA A 611 13.24 -3.52 58.83
CA ALA A 611 12.91 -2.18 58.36
C ALA A 611 13.00 -1.09 59.44
N PRO A 612 12.55 -1.32 60.71
CA PRO A 612 12.72 -0.34 61.78
C PRO A 612 14.18 0.00 62.09
N ALA A 613 15.12 -0.95 61.94
CA ALA A 613 16.54 -0.72 62.18
C ALA A 613 17.14 0.23 61.14
N TYR A 614 16.80 0.05 59.86
CA TYR A 614 17.24 0.96 58.79
C TYR A 614 16.60 2.35 58.89
N TYR A 615 15.35 2.44 59.34
CA TYR A 615 14.71 3.71 59.61
C TYR A 615 15.39 4.46 60.77
N LEU A 616 15.68 3.78 61.88
CA LEU A 616 16.44 4.33 62.99
C LEU A 616 17.85 4.75 62.57
N GLN A 617 18.52 3.95 61.73
CA GLN A 617 19.82 4.31 61.19
C GLN A 617 19.73 5.54 60.28
N ALA A 618 18.71 5.66 59.43
CA ALA A 618 18.50 6.85 58.61
C ALA A 618 18.27 8.10 59.46
N GLN A 619 17.55 7.99 60.58
CA GLN A 619 17.39 9.08 61.55
C GLN A 619 18.74 9.45 62.20
N LYS A 620 19.56 8.47 62.56
CA LYS A 620 20.92 8.70 63.09
C LYS A 620 21.83 9.38 62.06
N ASP A 621 21.80 8.92 60.81
CA ASP A 621 22.58 9.50 59.71
C ASP A 621 22.18 10.97 59.47
N ILE A 622 20.90 11.31 59.61
CA ILE A 622 20.42 12.70 59.57
C ILE A 622 21.03 13.54 60.69
N GLU A 623 21.11 12.99 61.90
CA GLU A 623 21.72 13.68 63.05
C GLU A 623 23.22 13.95 62.83
N GLU A 624 23.91 13.01 62.18
CA GLU A 624 25.32 13.07 61.78
C GLU A 624 25.56 13.89 60.50
N ASN A 625 24.52 14.48 59.90
CA ASN A 625 24.54 15.25 58.65
C ASN A 625 24.90 14.44 57.38
N GLN A 626 24.74 13.11 57.41
CA GLN A 626 25.01 12.20 56.30
C GLN A 626 23.75 11.97 55.44
N PHE A 627 23.18 13.03 54.86
CA PHE A 627 21.87 12.99 54.20
C PHE A 627 21.76 12.01 53.00
N LYS A 628 22.86 11.78 52.26
CA LYS A 628 22.87 10.79 51.17
C LYS A 628 22.78 9.35 51.69
N ILE A 629 23.43 9.07 52.82
CA ILE A 629 23.39 7.76 53.48
C ILE A 629 22.03 7.57 54.13
N ALA A 630 21.49 8.61 54.77
CA ALA A 630 20.11 8.62 55.28
C ALA A 630 19.08 8.34 54.18
N LEU A 631 19.26 8.90 52.97
CA LEU A 631 18.36 8.63 51.84
C LEU A 631 18.44 7.15 51.41
N LYS A 632 19.65 6.56 51.41
CA LYS A 632 19.85 5.14 51.14
C LYS A 632 19.15 4.27 52.18
N ASN A 633 19.37 4.53 53.47
CA ASN A 633 18.79 3.75 54.56
C ASN A 633 17.27 3.91 54.66
N SER A 634 16.72 5.11 54.46
CA SER A 634 15.27 5.32 54.37
C SER A 634 14.64 4.66 53.14
N SER A 635 15.37 4.58 52.03
CA SER A 635 14.92 3.82 50.84
C SER A 635 14.87 2.32 51.11
N ILE A 636 15.85 1.76 51.83
CA ILE A 636 15.86 0.35 52.25
C ILE A 636 14.71 0.09 53.23
N ALA A 637 14.44 0.99 54.17
CA ALA A 637 13.32 0.85 55.11
C ALA A 637 11.96 0.74 54.38
N VAL A 638 11.69 1.62 53.40
CA VAL A 638 10.49 1.55 52.55
C VAL A 638 10.46 0.27 51.70
N GLN A 639 11.61 -0.20 51.22
CA GLN A 639 11.69 -1.44 50.43
C GLN A 639 11.37 -2.69 51.26
N TYR A 640 11.74 -2.67 52.55
CA TYR A 640 11.58 -3.81 53.44
C TYR A 640 10.21 -3.83 54.12
N ASP A 641 9.60 -2.66 54.33
CA ASP A 641 8.22 -2.51 54.82
C ASP A 641 7.58 -1.28 54.15
N ASP A 642 6.71 -1.56 53.18
CA ASP A 642 5.99 -0.58 52.37
C ASP A 642 4.66 -0.13 53.00
N THR A 643 4.32 -0.66 54.17
CA THR A 643 3.06 -0.36 54.86
C THR A 643 3.19 0.87 55.76
N ASN A 644 4.40 1.15 56.25
CA ASN A 644 4.66 2.20 57.23
C ASN A 644 4.90 3.58 56.57
N LEU A 645 3.93 4.49 56.74
CA LEU A 645 3.92 5.80 56.10
C LEU A 645 4.94 6.79 56.66
N ASP A 646 5.51 6.54 57.84
CA ASP A 646 6.61 7.37 58.37
C ASP A 646 7.88 7.25 57.50
N TYR A 647 8.13 6.08 56.92
CA TYR A 647 9.31 5.84 56.09
C TYR A 647 9.21 6.64 54.78
N TYR A 648 8.03 6.65 54.16
CA TYR A 648 7.74 7.46 52.98
C TYR A 648 7.84 8.95 53.27
N PHE A 649 7.29 9.41 54.39
CA PHE A 649 7.35 10.84 54.74
C PHE A 649 8.79 11.32 54.98
N LEU A 650 9.62 10.51 55.65
CA LEU A 650 11.04 10.81 55.86
C LEU A 650 11.82 10.79 54.55
N ARG A 651 11.63 9.77 53.71
CA ARG A 651 12.31 9.63 52.42
C ARG A 651 11.91 10.73 51.44
N GLY A 652 10.63 11.08 51.35
CA GLY A 652 10.15 12.23 50.59
C GLY A 652 10.81 13.54 51.02
N SER A 653 11.04 13.72 52.32
CA SER A 653 11.74 14.89 52.86
C SER A 653 13.22 14.92 52.49
N LEU A 654 13.86 13.75 52.37
CA LEU A 654 15.25 13.62 51.93
C LEU A 654 15.40 13.79 50.41
N TYR A 655 14.46 13.28 49.61
CA TYR A 655 14.40 13.54 48.17
C TYR A 655 14.22 15.03 47.87
N LEU A 656 13.38 15.71 48.65
CA LEU A 656 13.22 17.17 48.56
C LEU A 656 14.54 17.91 48.81
N CYS A 657 15.33 17.49 49.79
CA CYS A 657 16.68 18.03 50.01
C CYS A 657 17.64 17.75 48.85
N ASN A 658 17.52 16.59 48.20
CA ASN A 658 18.32 16.24 47.03
C ASN A 658 17.77 16.83 45.72
N GLN A 659 16.73 17.66 45.78
CA GLN A 659 16.05 18.28 44.63
C GLN A 659 15.40 17.27 43.66
N GLU A 660 15.07 16.08 44.14
CA GLU A 660 14.36 15.04 43.40
C GLU A 660 12.84 15.19 43.57
N PHE A 661 12.30 16.33 43.12
CA PHE A 661 10.93 16.75 43.41
C PHE A 661 9.86 15.74 43.00
N ASN A 662 9.98 15.12 41.82
CA ASN A 662 9.00 14.14 41.35
C ASN A 662 8.93 12.90 42.26
N LYS A 663 10.07 12.45 42.80
CA LYS A 663 10.10 11.31 43.75
C LYS A 663 9.54 11.71 45.10
N ALA A 664 9.83 12.92 45.56
CA ALA A 664 9.26 13.45 46.79
C ALA A 664 7.72 13.60 46.71
N ILE A 665 7.19 14.09 45.57
CA ILE A 665 5.75 14.21 45.33
C ILE A 665 5.06 12.85 45.45
N LEU A 666 5.59 11.80 44.81
CA LEU A 666 5.03 10.45 44.88
C LEU A 666 4.93 9.93 46.34
N ASP A 667 5.99 10.11 47.13
CA ASP A 667 6.00 9.70 48.53
C ASP A 667 4.97 10.49 49.36
N TYR A 668 4.83 11.79 49.13
CA TYR A 668 3.82 12.61 49.84
C TYR A 668 2.39 12.40 49.35
N GLU A 669 2.17 12.09 48.07
CA GLU A 669 0.85 11.74 47.52
C GLU A 669 0.32 10.46 48.15
N LEU A 670 1.20 9.47 48.35
CA LEU A 670 0.85 8.25 49.08
C LEU A 670 0.45 8.57 50.52
N CYS A 671 1.22 9.41 51.22
CA CYS A 671 0.86 9.88 52.56
C CYS A 671 -0.49 10.62 52.55
N LEU A 672 -0.73 11.52 51.58
CA LEU A 672 -1.98 12.27 51.45
C LEU A 672 -3.18 11.34 51.18
N LYS A 673 -3.04 10.38 50.26
CA LYS A 673 -4.08 9.41 49.91
C LYS A 673 -4.48 8.54 51.11
N ARG A 674 -3.51 8.14 51.94
CA ARG A 674 -3.75 7.40 53.18
C ARG A 674 -4.03 8.29 54.40
N LYS A 675 -4.31 9.57 54.19
CA LYS A 675 -4.65 10.57 55.23
C LYS A 675 -3.57 10.79 56.31
N PHE A 676 -2.31 10.47 56.01
CA PHE A 676 -1.17 10.64 56.93
C PHE A 676 -0.48 11.99 56.70
N LYS A 677 -0.37 12.79 57.78
CA LYS A 677 0.18 14.16 57.76
C LYS A 677 -0.40 15.02 56.61
N SER A 678 -1.68 14.81 56.30
CA SER A 678 -2.34 15.28 55.07
C SER A 678 -2.15 16.78 54.77
N ASN A 679 -2.20 17.63 55.80
CA ASN A 679 -2.00 19.06 55.62
C ASN A 679 -0.55 19.39 55.19
N SER A 680 0.43 18.78 55.85
CA SER A 680 1.85 18.96 55.55
C SER A 680 2.23 18.35 54.21
N SER A 681 1.75 17.13 53.92
CA SER A 681 1.96 16.43 52.64
C SER A 681 1.38 17.23 51.46
N LYS A 682 0.13 17.70 51.58
CA LYS A 682 -0.52 18.53 50.54
C LYS A 682 0.25 19.83 50.29
N ARG A 683 0.60 20.56 51.35
CA ARG A 683 1.34 21.82 51.22
C ARG A 683 2.72 21.60 50.60
N LEU A 684 3.42 20.52 50.94
CA LEU A 684 4.71 20.19 50.34
C LEU A 684 4.58 19.85 48.85
N ILE A 685 3.53 19.12 48.46
CA ILE A 685 3.19 18.86 47.04
C ILE A 685 2.94 20.18 46.31
N ASP A 686 2.03 21.03 46.81
CA ASP A 686 1.70 22.31 46.19
C ASP A 686 2.95 23.19 45.98
N ILE A 687 3.85 23.23 46.98
CA ILE A 687 5.10 23.99 46.89
C ILE A 687 6.06 23.37 45.86
N MET A 688 6.20 22.04 45.81
CA MET A 688 7.07 21.37 44.84
C MET A 688 6.56 21.53 43.40
N GLU A 689 5.25 21.42 43.18
CA GLU A 689 4.65 21.70 41.87
C GLU A 689 4.89 23.15 41.45
N TYR A 690 4.75 24.11 42.38
CA TYR A 690 5.11 25.50 42.14
C TYR A 690 6.60 25.67 41.80
N ILE A 691 7.50 24.96 42.50
CA ILE A 691 8.94 24.98 42.20
C ILE A 691 9.22 24.44 40.80
N ILE A 692 8.61 23.30 40.43
CA ILE A 692 8.78 22.70 39.10
C ILE A 692 8.32 23.68 38.02
N LYS A 693 7.17 24.35 38.23
CA LYS A 693 6.60 25.31 37.28
C LYS A 693 7.39 26.60 37.14
N THR A 694 7.88 27.15 38.25
CA THR A 694 8.50 28.50 38.29
C THR A 694 10.02 28.49 38.31
N LYS A 695 10.63 27.32 38.55
CA LYS A 695 12.08 27.13 38.80
C LYS A 695 12.61 27.96 39.97
N GLN A 696 11.75 28.34 40.93
CA GLN A 696 12.11 29.18 42.08
C GLN A 696 12.32 28.36 43.38
N PHE A 697 13.24 27.38 43.34
CA PHE A 697 13.52 26.54 44.51
C PHE A 697 14.02 27.35 45.72
N ASP A 698 15.01 28.23 45.50
CA ASP A 698 15.61 29.01 46.59
C ASP A 698 14.63 29.93 47.32
N ALA A 699 13.64 30.47 46.61
CA ALA A 699 12.60 31.32 47.18
C ALA A 699 11.62 30.54 48.09
N SER A 700 11.47 29.24 47.81
CA SER A 700 10.51 28.34 48.47
C SER A 700 11.12 27.61 49.67
N LYS A 701 12.45 27.51 49.73
CA LYS A 701 13.22 26.82 50.79
C LYS A 701 12.73 27.09 52.22
N PRO A 702 12.39 28.33 52.63
CA PRO A 702 12.12 28.54 54.05
C PRO A 702 10.63 28.39 54.43
N GLU A 703 9.71 28.35 53.45
CA GLU A 703 8.36 27.80 53.67
C GLU A 703 8.44 26.28 53.88
N ILE A 704 9.20 25.58 53.03
CA ILE A 704 9.50 24.15 53.19
C ILE A 704 10.13 23.89 54.56
N SER A 705 11.11 24.70 54.95
CA SER A 705 11.79 24.57 56.25
C SER A 705 10.80 24.69 57.42
N ASN A 706 9.81 25.58 57.34
CA ASN A 706 8.80 25.72 58.39
C ASN A 706 7.92 24.47 58.52
N ILE A 707 7.48 23.90 57.39
CA ILE A 707 6.68 22.67 57.39
C ILE A 707 7.49 21.51 57.97
N LEU A 708 8.74 21.33 57.52
CA LEU A 708 9.61 20.27 58.01
C LEU A 708 9.92 20.40 59.52
N ARG A 709 10.06 21.61 60.05
CA ARG A 709 10.23 21.83 61.51
C ARG A 709 9.00 21.45 62.31
N ASN A 710 7.80 21.81 61.81
CA ASN A 710 6.55 21.44 62.48
C ASN A 710 6.39 19.91 62.54
N GLU A 711 6.92 19.21 61.55
CA GLU A 711 6.98 17.74 61.48
C GLU A 711 8.19 17.13 62.20
N LYS A 712 8.88 17.91 63.04
CA LYS A 712 10.06 17.52 63.84
C LYS A 712 11.30 17.11 63.03
N LEU A 713 11.40 17.46 61.75
CA LEU A 713 12.54 17.20 60.87
C LEU A 713 13.54 18.37 60.85
N PHE A 714 14.04 18.73 62.04
CA PHE A 714 14.86 19.94 62.23
C PHE A 714 16.17 19.94 61.42
N LYS A 715 16.92 18.83 61.45
CA LYS A 715 18.22 18.73 60.75
C LYS A 715 18.08 18.86 59.23
N ILE A 716 17.08 18.21 58.65
CA ILE A 716 16.72 18.34 57.22
C ILE A 716 16.37 19.81 56.91
N SER A 717 15.56 20.43 57.76
CA SER A 717 15.16 21.85 57.59
C SER A 717 16.33 22.84 57.66
N VAL A 718 17.36 22.54 58.45
CA VAL A 718 18.58 23.37 58.60
C VAL A 718 19.52 23.17 57.43
N HIS A 719 19.70 21.92 56.97
CA HIS A 719 20.52 21.61 55.81
C HIS A 719 20.01 22.34 54.56
N LEU A 720 18.69 22.34 54.34
CA LEU A 720 18.04 23.05 53.23
C LEU A 720 18.36 24.55 53.21
N LEU A 721 18.60 25.17 54.37
CA LEU A 721 18.88 26.60 54.54
C LEU A 721 20.37 26.94 54.72
N SER A 722 21.27 25.96 54.56
CA SER A 722 22.70 26.10 54.89
C SER A 722 23.40 27.23 54.11
N ASP A 723 23.14 27.37 52.80
CA ASP A 723 23.75 28.41 51.96
C ASP A 723 23.31 29.82 52.33
N ILE A 724 22.03 29.96 52.68
CA ILE A 724 21.44 31.23 53.14
C ILE A 724 22.06 31.62 54.48
N THR A 725 22.23 30.65 55.37
CA THR A 725 22.82 30.85 56.70
C THR A 725 24.29 31.28 56.62
N LYS A 726 25.08 30.70 55.70
CA LYS A 726 26.48 31.10 55.44
C LYS A 726 26.60 32.55 54.97
N LYS A 727 25.74 33.00 54.05
CA LYS A 727 25.75 34.38 53.53
C LYS A 727 25.44 35.41 54.63
N ILE A 728 24.44 35.15 55.48
CA ILE A 728 24.10 36.03 56.61
C ILE A 728 25.24 36.12 57.61
N HIS A 729 25.91 35.00 57.90
CA HIS A 729 27.08 34.99 58.78
C HIS A 729 28.23 35.87 58.23
N GLY A 730 28.50 35.80 56.93
CA GLY A 730 29.48 36.66 56.25
C GLY A 730 29.14 38.14 56.35
N TRP A 731 27.88 38.53 56.16
CA TRP A 731 27.43 39.92 56.33
C TRP A 731 27.59 40.41 57.76
N HIS A 732 27.26 39.59 58.76
CA HIS A 732 27.49 39.94 60.16
C HIS A 732 28.96 40.25 60.45
N LYS A 733 29.89 39.43 59.95
CA LYS A 733 31.33 39.65 60.13
C LYS A 733 31.78 40.99 59.56
N ASN A 734 31.29 41.36 58.37
CA ASN A 734 31.59 42.64 57.74
C ASN A 734 31.01 43.84 58.52
N ILE A 735 29.75 43.76 58.92
CA ILE A 735 29.09 44.81 59.71
C ILE A 735 29.77 45.03 61.06
N MET A 736 30.11 43.94 61.78
CA MET A 736 30.81 44.05 63.07
C MET A 736 32.19 44.69 62.92
N LYS A 737 32.93 44.36 61.85
CA LYS A 737 34.24 44.97 61.55
C LYS A 737 34.11 46.46 61.24
N SER A 738 33.13 46.85 60.42
CA SER A 738 32.93 48.25 60.02
C SER A 738 32.42 49.14 61.15
N TRP A 739 31.50 48.65 61.98
CA TRP A 739 30.87 49.47 63.02
C TRP A 739 31.50 49.32 64.41
N GLY A 740 32.36 48.32 64.64
CA GLY A 740 32.93 48.03 65.97
C GLY A 740 31.86 47.66 67.01
N LEU A 741 30.76 47.02 66.57
CA LEU A 741 29.62 46.66 67.41
C LEU A 741 29.47 45.14 67.54
N LYS A 742 28.89 44.68 68.65
CA LYS A 742 28.53 43.26 68.86
C LYS A 742 27.17 42.94 68.22
N ARG A 743 26.96 41.66 67.90
CA ARG A 743 25.73 41.15 67.27
C ARG A 743 24.45 41.37 68.09
N ARG A 744 24.54 41.66 69.38
CA ARG A 744 23.39 42.03 70.23
C ARG A 744 22.86 43.45 69.98
N ASN A 745 23.65 44.30 69.31
CA ASN A 745 23.35 45.72 69.12
C ASN A 745 22.49 45.99 67.86
N TYR A 746 22.34 45.00 66.99
CA TYR A 746 21.50 45.06 65.79
C TYR A 746 21.02 43.65 65.44
N TYR A 747 19.93 43.55 64.69
CA TYR A 747 19.43 42.29 64.16
C TYR A 747 19.49 42.34 62.63
N LEU A 748 20.17 41.37 62.03
CA LEU A 748 20.13 41.09 60.61
C LEU A 748 19.69 39.64 60.45
N GLY A 749 18.58 39.42 59.77
CA GLY A 749 18.01 38.09 59.63
C GLY A 749 17.01 38.02 58.50
N ILE A 750 16.39 36.86 58.37
CA ILE A 750 15.35 36.61 57.38
C ILE A 750 14.03 36.45 58.12
N ASN A 751 13.01 37.19 57.70
CA ASN A 751 11.67 37.02 58.26
C ASN A 751 10.98 35.78 57.66
N ALA A 752 9.78 35.44 58.16
CA ALA A 752 8.99 34.31 57.69
C ALA A 752 8.65 34.34 56.18
N ASN A 753 8.81 35.48 55.50
CA ASN A 753 8.55 35.66 54.07
C ASN A 753 9.85 35.73 53.25
N HIS A 754 10.98 35.34 53.84
CA HIS A 754 12.27 35.23 53.15
C HIS A 754 12.89 36.57 52.73
N LYS A 755 12.39 37.65 53.34
CA LYS A 755 12.85 39.02 53.12
C LYS A 755 13.90 39.35 54.16
N ILE A 756 15.03 39.90 53.70
CA ILE A 756 16.11 40.32 54.59
C ILE A 756 15.61 41.50 55.43
N ARG A 757 15.61 41.31 56.75
CA ARG A 757 15.23 42.31 57.74
C ARG A 757 16.47 42.80 58.47
N PHE A 758 16.61 44.11 58.52
CA PHE A 758 17.58 44.79 59.37
C PHE A 758 16.82 45.62 60.42
N TYR A 759 17.18 45.42 61.68
CA TYR A 759 16.65 46.17 62.82
C TYR A 759 17.80 46.69 63.67
N MET A 760 17.70 47.93 64.12
CA MET A 760 18.69 48.53 65.01
C MET A 760 18.04 49.54 65.96
N GLY A 761 18.32 49.39 67.25
CA GLY A 761 17.92 50.33 68.30
C GLY A 761 19.09 51.20 68.79
N TYR A 762 18.82 52.18 69.65
CA TYR A 762 19.86 53.00 70.29
C TYR A 762 20.95 52.12 70.90
N ASN A 763 22.20 52.42 70.56
CA ASN A 763 23.36 51.63 70.94
C ASN A 763 24.49 52.47 71.56
N GLY A 764 24.22 53.74 71.90
CA GLY A 764 25.19 54.66 72.50
C GLY A 764 26.23 55.27 71.56
N LYS A 765 26.31 54.86 70.29
CA LYS A 765 27.33 55.32 69.33
C LYS A 765 26.76 56.39 68.39
N LYS A 766 27.41 57.57 68.33
CA LYS A 766 27.07 58.65 67.40
C LYS A 766 27.74 58.42 66.03
N ASN A 767 27.11 58.90 64.96
CA ASN A 767 27.66 58.97 63.59
C ASN A 767 28.08 57.61 62.98
N ILE A 768 27.17 56.63 62.95
CA ILE A 768 27.41 55.33 62.30
C ILE A 768 27.25 55.48 60.78
N ASP A 769 28.28 55.05 60.02
CA ASP A 769 28.20 54.96 58.56
C ASP A 769 27.48 53.68 58.13
N PHE A 770 26.28 53.84 57.59
CA PHE A 770 25.44 52.73 57.12
C PHE A 770 25.84 52.18 55.73
N SER A 771 26.90 52.69 55.10
CA SER A 771 27.40 52.20 53.79
C SER A 771 27.74 50.71 53.77
N ALA A 772 28.07 50.12 54.93
CA ALA A 772 28.28 48.68 55.10
C ALA A 772 27.07 47.82 54.69
N LEU A 773 25.87 48.42 54.64
CA LEU A 773 24.64 47.75 54.20
C LEU A 773 24.43 47.79 52.68
N ASN A 774 25.17 48.60 51.90
CA ASN A 774 24.90 48.84 50.48
C ASN A 774 24.94 47.58 49.61
N LYS A 775 25.70 46.55 50.01
CA LYS A 775 25.79 45.26 49.31
C LYS A 775 24.72 44.25 49.74
N ILE A 776 23.85 44.63 50.68
CA ILE A 776 22.80 43.77 51.23
C ILE A 776 21.46 44.22 50.67
N LYS A 777 20.74 43.28 50.03
CA LYS A 777 19.38 43.51 49.52
C LYS A 777 18.36 43.51 50.67
N VAL A 778 18.42 44.53 51.53
CA VAL A 778 17.49 44.70 52.65
C VAL A 778 16.10 45.04 52.12
N HIS A 779 15.09 44.34 52.64
CA HIS A 779 13.68 44.52 52.26
C HIS A 779 12.87 45.14 53.41
N VAL A 780 13.24 44.84 54.66
CA VAL A 780 12.63 45.44 55.85
C VAL A 780 13.69 46.18 56.65
N LEU A 781 13.54 47.49 56.78
CA LEU A 781 14.46 48.35 57.50
C LEU A 781 13.77 48.96 58.72
N SER A 782 14.32 48.75 59.92
CA SER A 782 13.83 49.38 61.13
C SER A 782 14.98 50.03 61.91
N LEU A 783 14.89 51.35 62.09
CA LEU A 783 15.85 52.15 62.84
C LEU A 783 15.11 52.87 63.97
N ARG A 784 15.54 52.62 65.21
CA ARG A 784 14.90 53.17 66.40
C ARG A 784 15.90 53.91 67.28
N SER A 785 15.61 55.18 67.56
CA SER A 785 16.40 56.09 68.38
C SER A 785 17.85 56.22 67.91
N ILE A 786 18.07 56.23 66.58
CA ILE A 786 19.39 56.37 65.98
C ILE A 786 19.63 57.85 65.65
N ASN A 787 20.82 58.36 66.01
CA ASN A 787 21.25 59.70 65.64
C ASN A 787 21.79 59.71 64.20
N ILE A 788 20.93 60.05 63.24
CA ILE A 788 21.25 60.08 61.81
C ILE A 788 20.52 61.23 61.11
N ASP A 789 21.21 61.88 60.16
CA ASP A 789 20.71 63.06 59.45
C ASP A 789 20.24 62.77 58.01
N THR A 790 20.73 61.68 57.39
CA THR A 790 20.31 61.25 56.03
C THR A 790 20.20 59.73 55.90
N ILE A 791 19.42 59.24 54.93
CA ILE A 791 19.25 57.80 54.65
C ILE A 791 19.60 57.43 53.20
N THR A 792 20.54 58.13 52.57
CA THR A 792 20.87 57.95 51.13
C THR A 792 21.41 56.57 50.77
N PHE A 793 21.98 55.83 51.72
CA PHE A 793 22.50 54.47 51.56
C PHE A 793 21.45 53.45 51.09
N ILE A 794 20.16 53.76 51.20
CA ILE A 794 19.07 52.85 50.82
C ILE A 794 18.78 52.80 49.30
N LYS A 795 19.41 53.65 48.49
CA LYS A 795 19.03 53.88 47.08
C LYS A 795 18.91 52.60 46.25
N ASN A 796 19.78 51.61 46.51
CA ASN A 796 19.82 50.33 45.77
C ASN A 796 19.17 49.16 46.53
N MET A 797 18.47 49.43 47.63
CA MET A 797 17.81 48.40 48.43
C MET A 797 16.37 48.17 47.96
N PRO A 798 15.90 46.91 47.83
CA PRO A 798 14.52 46.58 47.49
C PRO A 798 13.58 46.71 48.70
N LEU A 799 13.53 47.90 49.31
CA LEU A 799 12.73 48.13 50.51
C LEU A 799 11.23 48.01 50.22
N GLU A 800 10.55 47.23 51.08
CA GLU A 800 9.11 47.03 51.10
C GLU A 800 8.51 47.54 52.43
N GLU A 801 9.24 47.40 53.54
CA GLU A 801 8.82 47.86 54.86
C GLU A 801 9.89 48.77 55.49
N VAL A 802 9.48 49.94 55.98
CA VAL A 802 10.37 50.90 56.66
C VAL A 802 9.74 51.37 57.97
N ASP A 803 10.49 51.27 59.07
CA ASP A 803 10.12 51.77 60.40
C ASP A 803 11.21 52.70 60.95
N LEU A 804 10.85 53.97 61.15
CA LEU A 804 11.73 55.00 61.69
C LEU A 804 11.12 55.55 62.98
N TYR A 805 11.70 55.20 64.12
CA TYR A 805 11.21 55.64 65.44
C TYR A 805 12.26 56.52 66.11
N SER A 806 11.93 57.73 66.55
CA SER A 806 12.82 58.63 67.30
C SER A 806 14.15 58.96 66.62
N CYS A 807 14.18 59.01 65.29
CA CYS A 807 15.32 59.46 64.49
C CYS A 807 15.21 60.99 64.28
N VAL A 808 15.45 61.77 65.33
CA VAL A 808 15.15 63.22 65.38
C VAL A 808 16.02 64.10 64.46
N GLY A 809 17.18 63.61 64.02
CA GLY A 809 18.05 64.29 63.04
C GLY A 809 17.51 64.27 61.62
N LEU A 810 16.64 63.30 61.29
CA LEU A 810 16.05 63.19 59.96
C LEU A 810 15.00 64.28 59.72
N THR A 811 15.26 65.12 58.72
CA THR A 811 14.33 66.18 58.26
C THR A 811 13.80 65.94 56.84
N ASN A 812 14.52 65.16 56.01
CA ASN A 812 14.18 64.84 54.62
C ASN A 812 14.29 63.34 54.34
N LEU A 813 13.28 62.75 53.69
CA LEU A 813 13.21 61.32 53.35
C LEU A 813 13.04 61.07 51.83
N SER A 814 13.43 62.02 50.99
CA SER A 814 13.34 61.92 49.52
C SER A 814 14.09 60.73 48.92
N ALA A 815 15.08 60.17 49.61
CA ALA A 815 15.77 58.95 49.20
C ALA A 815 14.82 57.74 49.05
N LEU A 816 13.63 57.77 49.68
CA LEU A 816 12.60 56.75 49.55
C LEU A 816 11.70 56.93 48.32
N LYS A 817 11.87 58.01 47.53
CA LYS A 817 10.95 58.35 46.41
C LYS A 817 10.89 57.27 45.33
N SER A 818 11.97 56.53 45.11
CA SER A 818 12.05 55.43 44.13
C SER A 818 11.51 54.10 44.66
N HIS A 819 11.21 53.99 45.95
CA HIS A 819 10.83 52.73 46.59
C HIS A 819 9.31 52.56 46.58
N ARG A 820 8.86 51.35 46.25
CA ARG A 820 7.45 50.97 46.28
C ARG A 820 7.12 50.30 47.62
N LEU A 821 6.95 51.10 48.66
CA LEU A 821 6.73 50.59 50.02
C LEU A 821 5.32 50.02 50.18
N ARG A 822 5.21 48.93 50.96
CA ARG A 822 3.95 48.35 51.46
C ARG A 822 3.67 48.76 52.90
N LYS A 823 4.69 48.90 53.75
CA LYS A 823 4.52 49.38 55.13
C LYS A 823 5.47 50.52 55.46
N PHE A 824 4.93 51.58 56.05
CA PHE A 824 5.74 52.71 56.48
C PHE A 824 5.36 53.16 57.90
N GLN A 825 6.37 53.33 58.75
CA GLN A 825 6.20 53.88 60.10
C GLN A 825 7.17 55.02 60.33
N LEU A 826 6.66 56.12 60.88
CA LEU A 826 7.43 57.27 61.29
C LEU A 826 6.94 57.78 62.64
N ALA A 827 7.82 57.77 63.63
CA ALA A 827 7.51 58.19 64.99
C ALA A 827 8.57 59.16 65.53
N VAL A 828 8.15 60.19 66.27
CA VAL A 828 9.01 61.17 66.96
C VAL A 828 10.06 61.74 66.00
N SER A 829 9.61 62.58 65.06
CA SER A 829 10.45 63.08 63.96
C SER A 829 10.11 64.53 63.58
N LYS A 830 11.09 65.26 63.04
CA LYS A 830 10.94 66.63 62.50
C LYS A 830 10.45 66.67 61.05
N VAL A 831 10.27 65.52 60.38
CA VAL A 831 9.78 65.45 58.99
C VAL A 831 8.37 66.04 58.89
N LYS A 832 8.20 66.98 57.93
CA LYS A 832 6.94 67.71 57.70
C LYS A 832 6.13 67.23 56.47
N SER A 833 6.75 66.50 55.54
CA SER A 833 6.11 66.07 54.29
C SER A 833 6.35 64.57 54.01
N ILE A 834 5.35 63.93 53.41
CA ILE A 834 5.38 62.53 52.97
C ILE A 834 5.28 62.38 51.44
N ASN A 835 5.60 63.43 50.67
CA ASN A 835 5.49 63.43 49.20
C ASN A 835 6.26 62.29 48.52
N PHE A 836 7.33 61.80 49.13
CA PHE A 836 8.13 60.68 48.63
C PHE A 836 7.34 59.37 48.57
N LEU A 837 6.22 59.25 49.30
CA LEU A 837 5.37 58.05 49.29
C LEU A 837 4.39 58.01 48.12
N LYS A 838 4.29 59.04 47.27
CA LYS A 838 3.24 59.16 46.23
C LYS A 838 3.11 57.93 45.32
N ASN A 839 4.23 57.33 44.94
CA ASN A 839 4.29 56.20 44.01
C ASN A 839 4.40 54.83 44.71
N SER A 840 4.22 54.78 46.02
CA SER A 840 4.19 53.53 46.80
C SER A 840 2.85 52.81 46.68
N GLN A 841 2.76 51.60 47.23
CA GLN A 841 1.53 50.81 47.34
C GLN A 841 1.30 50.44 48.82
N LEU A 842 1.13 51.47 49.65
CA LEU A 842 1.05 51.29 51.09
C LEU A 842 -0.22 50.52 51.48
N GLU A 843 -0.03 49.47 52.28
CA GLU A 843 -1.07 48.74 52.99
C GLU A 843 -1.12 49.13 54.47
N TYR A 844 0.02 49.54 55.05
CA TYR A 844 0.13 49.97 56.44
C TYR A 844 0.87 51.30 56.57
N LEU A 845 0.27 52.26 57.25
CA LEU A 845 0.88 53.56 57.54
C LEU A 845 0.74 53.90 59.02
N LYS A 846 1.86 54.20 59.69
CA LYS A 846 1.88 54.69 61.07
C LYS A 846 2.64 55.99 61.20
N LEU A 847 1.99 57.03 61.73
CA LEU A 847 2.58 58.31 62.05
C LEU A 847 2.35 58.65 63.53
N PHE A 848 3.42 58.94 64.26
CA PHE A 848 3.36 59.26 65.69
C PHE A 848 4.20 60.49 66.00
N SER A 849 3.60 61.56 66.53
CA SER A 849 4.32 62.76 67.02
C SER A 849 5.36 63.31 66.02
N CYS A 850 4.91 63.60 64.79
CA CYS A 850 5.74 64.19 63.72
C CYS A 850 5.05 65.40 63.07
N GLY A 851 5.79 66.16 62.25
CA GLY A 851 5.34 67.43 61.66
C GLY A 851 4.42 67.32 60.43
N VAL A 852 3.93 66.13 60.10
CA VAL A 852 3.07 65.88 58.93
C VAL A 852 1.67 66.44 59.17
N THR A 853 1.16 67.27 58.25
CA THR A 853 -0.16 67.93 58.37
C THR A 853 -1.18 67.57 57.29
N SER A 854 -0.76 66.82 56.26
CA SER A 854 -1.61 66.36 55.16
C SER A 854 -1.22 64.95 54.70
N LEU A 855 -2.22 64.12 54.38
CA LEU A 855 -2.04 62.79 53.78
C LEU A 855 -2.40 62.74 52.28
N GLU A 856 -2.66 63.88 51.64
CA GLU A 856 -2.91 63.96 50.20
C GLU A 856 -1.89 63.22 49.32
N PRO A 857 -0.59 63.19 49.65
CA PRO A 857 0.38 62.51 48.79
C PRO A 857 0.14 61.01 48.64
N VAL A 858 -0.55 60.36 49.58
CA VAL A 858 -0.83 58.92 49.54
C VAL A 858 -2.27 58.61 49.13
N ARG A 859 -3.02 59.60 48.63
CA ARG A 859 -4.41 59.44 48.15
C ARG A 859 -4.54 58.26 47.18
N GLY A 860 -5.58 57.44 47.36
CA GLY A 860 -5.91 56.31 46.49
C GLY A 860 -5.03 55.06 46.66
N GLN A 861 -4.02 55.09 47.53
CA GLN A 861 -3.22 53.90 47.83
C GLN A 861 -4.03 52.85 48.62
N PRO A 862 -3.69 51.55 48.51
CA PRO A 862 -4.46 50.45 49.10
C PRO A 862 -4.24 50.31 50.62
N ILE A 863 -4.30 51.40 51.36
CA ILE A 863 -4.02 51.43 52.80
C ILE A 863 -5.16 50.70 53.52
N LYS A 864 -4.81 49.58 54.15
CA LYS A 864 -5.70 48.75 54.97
C LYS A 864 -5.65 49.13 56.43
N LYS A 865 -4.47 49.48 56.95
CA LYS A 865 -4.28 49.84 58.36
C LYS A 865 -3.56 51.17 58.52
N LEU A 866 -4.21 52.10 59.22
CA LEU A 866 -3.73 53.47 59.44
C LEU A 866 -3.66 53.78 60.93
N GLU A 867 -2.50 54.22 61.41
CA GLU A 867 -2.26 54.58 62.81
C GLU A 867 -1.70 56.01 62.92
N LEU A 868 -2.46 56.91 63.54
CA LEU A 868 -2.14 58.33 63.64
C LEU A 868 -2.23 58.80 65.09
N TYR A 869 -1.10 59.19 65.68
CA TYR A 869 -1.05 59.58 67.09
C TYR A 869 -0.33 60.92 67.26
N LYS A 870 -0.99 61.90 67.90
CA LYS A 870 -0.44 63.27 68.07
C LYS A 870 -0.05 63.90 66.72
N ILE A 871 -0.89 63.73 65.70
CA ILE A 871 -0.74 64.33 64.37
C ILE A 871 -1.84 65.37 64.18
N ALA A 872 -1.48 66.59 63.77
CA ALA A 872 -2.42 67.68 63.53
C ALA A 872 -2.78 67.75 62.03
N LEU A 873 -3.65 66.83 61.58
CA LEU A 873 -4.16 66.85 60.20
C LEU A 873 -5.15 68.00 60.00
N LYS A 874 -5.09 68.67 58.83
CA LYS A 874 -6.02 69.73 58.45
C LYS A 874 -7.35 69.22 57.86
N ASN A 875 -7.32 68.08 57.15
CA ASN A 875 -8.50 67.44 56.52
C ASN A 875 -8.38 65.91 56.62
N TYR A 876 -9.54 65.23 56.68
CA TYR A 876 -9.73 63.79 56.77
C TYR A 876 -10.34 63.16 55.50
N ASP A 877 -10.78 63.94 54.51
CA ASP A 877 -11.44 63.42 53.28
C ASP A 877 -10.63 62.38 52.52
N VAL A 878 -9.30 62.48 52.58
CA VAL A 878 -8.40 61.52 51.93
C VAL A 878 -8.61 60.08 52.43
N PHE A 879 -9.15 59.89 53.63
CA PHE A 879 -9.41 58.56 54.18
C PHE A 879 -10.43 57.79 53.33
N LYS A 880 -11.37 58.47 52.67
CA LYS A 880 -12.38 57.86 51.78
C LYS A 880 -11.76 57.16 50.57
N THR A 881 -10.53 57.54 50.21
CA THR A 881 -9.82 56.93 49.08
C THR A 881 -9.07 55.66 49.45
N PHE A 882 -9.00 55.31 50.75
CA PHE A 882 -8.29 54.15 51.25
C PHE A 882 -9.22 52.95 51.43
N GLN A 883 -8.64 51.75 51.46
CA GLN A 883 -9.36 50.50 51.74
C GLN A 883 -9.23 50.13 53.22
N LEU A 884 -9.54 51.06 54.12
CA LEU A 884 -9.27 50.90 55.54
C LEU A 884 -10.09 49.77 56.16
N GLU A 885 -9.38 48.78 56.70
CA GLU A 885 -9.88 47.71 57.55
C GLU A 885 -9.67 48.05 59.04
N SER A 886 -8.58 48.78 59.36
CA SER A 886 -8.20 49.15 60.73
C SER A 886 -7.71 50.60 60.81
N LEU A 887 -8.33 51.40 61.67
CA LEU A 887 -7.98 52.81 61.88
C LEU A 887 -7.72 53.07 63.37
N SER A 888 -6.54 53.56 63.70
CA SER A 888 -6.26 54.10 65.04
C SER A 888 -5.89 55.56 64.94
N ILE A 889 -6.66 56.43 65.61
CA ILE A 889 -6.38 57.85 65.60
C ILE A 889 -6.58 58.49 66.97
N ARG A 890 -5.60 59.30 67.37
CA ARG A 890 -5.71 60.20 68.52
C ARG A 890 -5.99 61.61 68.03
N ILE A 891 -7.23 62.04 68.21
CA ILE A 891 -7.78 63.27 67.65
C ILE A 891 -7.71 64.39 68.70
N SER A 892 -7.57 65.65 68.27
CA SER A 892 -7.66 66.81 69.18
C SER A 892 -9.13 67.13 69.52
N SER A 893 -9.38 67.77 70.66
CA SER A 893 -10.73 67.97 71.21
C SER A 893 -11.71 68.80 70.36
N LYS A 894 -11.28 69.38 69.23
CA LYS A 894 -12.08 70.25 68.36
C LYS A 894 -12.50 69.61 67.01
N THR A 895 -12.18 68.34 66.77
CA THR A 895 -12.34 67.72 65.45
C THR A 895 -13.61 66.87 65.36
N ASN A 896 -14.38 67.04 64.29
CA ASN A 896 -15.57 66.23 64.00
C ASN A 896 -15.19 64.91 63.29
N ILE A 897 -15.89 63.80 63.59
CA ILE A 897 -15.59 62.44 63.10
C ILE A 897 -16.53 61.96 61.99
N ASP A 898 -17.30 62.86 61.37
CA ASP A 898 -18.28 62.52 60.33
C ASP A 898 -17.67 61.76 59.14
N PHE A 899 -16.37 61.93 58.88
CA PHE A 899 -15.65 61.21 57.83
C PHE A 899 -15.67 59.67 57.99
N LEU A 900 -15.91 59.16 59.21
CA LEU A 900 -16.00 57.72 59.44
C LEU A 900 -17.19 57.09 58.72
N ASN A 901 -18.27 57.85 58.48
CA ASN A 901 -19.49 57.36 57.80
C ASN A 901 -19.24 56.90 56.35
N ASP A 902 -18.13 57.33 55.75
CA ASP A 902 -17.79 57.06 54.35
C ASP A 902 -16.69 55.98 54.21
N LEU A 903 -16.49 55.13 55.24
CA LEU A 903 -15.46 54.08 55.27
C LEU A 903 -16.10 52.67 55.31
N PRO A 904 -16.52 52.10 54.16
CA PRO A 904 -17.37 50.90 54.11
C PRO A 904 -16.67 49.58 54.47
N ARG A 905 -15.35 49.55 54.69
CA ARG A 905 -14.57 48.35 55.01
C ARG A 905 -13.97 48.35 56.42
N LEU A 906 -14.29 49.38 57.21
CA LEU A 906 -13.65 49.60 58.50
C LEU A 906 -14.21 48.63 59.55
N ASN A 907 -13.38 47.65 59.94
CA ASN A 907 -13.75 46.62 60.89
C ASN A 907 -13.17 46.89 62.29
N GLU A 908 -12.02 47.56 62.38
CA GLU A 908 -11.37 47.93 63.64
C GLU A 908 -11.17 49.44 63.76
N LEU A 909 -11.63 50.03 64.85
CA LEU A 909 -11.47 51.46 65.12
C LEU A 909 -10.92 51.68 66.52
N THR A 910 -9.83 52.44 66.63
CA THR A 910 -9.31 52.96 67.90
C THR A 910 -9.35 54.48 67.89
N LEU A 911 -10.06 55.08 68.84
CA LEU A 911 -10.17 56.54 69.00
C LEU A 911 -9.56 56.97 70.32
N GLY A 912 -8.94 58.14 70.36
CA GLY A 912 -8.42 58.67 71.62
C GLY A 912 -8.38 60.18 71.78
N SER A 913 -8.40 60.63 73.05
CA SER A 913 -8.26 62.03 73.50
C SER A 913 -9.33 63.01 73.02
N MET A 914 -10.60 62.58 73.07
CA MET A 914 -11.75 63.40 72.65
C MET A 914 -12.56 63.87 73.86
N LYS A 915 -12.90 65.16 73.91
CA LYS A 915 -13.78 65.75 74.95
C LYS A 915 -15.23 65.91 74.48
N ILE A 916 -15.46 65.94 73.17
CA ILE A 916 -16.78 66.08 72.53
C ILE A 916 -16.75 65.20 71.27
N LEU A 917 -17.80 64.41 71.08
CA LEU A 917 -18.05 63.63 69.86
C LEU A 917 -19.51 63.86 69.48
N LYS A 918 -19.78 64.29 68.25
CA LYS A 918 -21.14 64.19 67.71
C LYS A 918 -21.40 62.70 67.41
N PRO A 919 -22.58 62.15 67.75
CA PRO A 919 -22.92 60.77 67.44
C PRO A 919 -22.77 60.50 65.94
N LEU A 920 -22.24 59.32 65.57
CA LEU A 920 -22.28 58.85 64.19
C LEU A 920 -23.73 58.60 63.81
N ASN A 921 -24.22 59.29 62.78
CA ASN A 921 -25.61 59.20 62.31
C ASN A 921 -25.84 58.03 61.33
N LYS A 922 -24.76 57.37 60.85
CA LYS A 922 -24.83 56.28 59.87
C LYS A 922 -24.17 55.02 60.46
N TYR A 923 -24.95 53.96 60.67
CA TYR A 923 -24.51 52.72 61.35
C TYR A 923 -24.14 51.57 60.41
N ASP A 924 -24.08 51.82 59.10
CA ASP A 924 -23.80 50.81 58.07
C ASP A 924 -22.31 50.46 57.88
N ILE A 925 -21.45 50.89 58.82
CA ILE A 925 -20.03 50.52 58.81
C ILE A 925 -19.90 49.11 59.40
N PRO A 926 -19.16 48.17 58.79
CA PRO A 926 -18.99 46.79 59.27
C PRO A 926 -18.06 46.69 60.50
N LEU A 927 -18.16 47.64 61.41
CA LEU A 927 -17.30 47.75 62.58
C LEU A 927 -17.54 46.57 63.52
N GLU A 928 -16.51 45.75 63.72
CA GLU A 928 -16.53 44.61 64.65
C GLU A 928 -15.74 44.90 65.94
N SER A 929 -14.76 45.81 65.90
CA SER A 929 -13.90 46.13 67.04
C SER A 929 -13.79 47.64 67.24
N LEU A 930 -14.19 48.13 68.41
CA LEU A 930 -14.08 49.53 68.79
C LEU A 930 -13.27 49.68 70.08
N VAL A 931 -12.29 50.57 70.09
CA VAL A 931 -11.47 50.86 71.26
C VAL A 931 -11.41 52.37 71.51
N LEU A 932 -11.84 52.80 72.70
CA LEU A 932 -11.86 54.19 73.12
C LEU A 932 -10.82 54.45 74.22
N THR A 933 -9.98 55.46 74.01
CA THR A 933 -8.78 55.70 74.81
C THR A 933 -8.71 57.15 75.32
N GLY A 934 -9.00 57.39 76.60
CA GLY A 934 -9.01 58.76 77.12
C GLY A 934 -10.10 59.64 76.50
N VAL A 935 -11.29 59.09 76.29
CA VAL A 935 -12.43 59.74 75.63
C VAL A 935 -13.50 60.05 76.68
N HIS A 936 -13.89 61.31 76.85
CA HIS A 936 -14.88 61.72 77.85
C HIS A 936 -16.12 62.30 77.14
N LEU A 937 -17.15 61.48 76.90
CA LEU A 937 -18.38 61.89 76.21
C LEU A 937 -19.53 62.13 77.20
N LYS A 938 -20.47 63.00 76.81
CA LYS A 938 -21.73 63.19 77.55
C LYS A 938 -22.62 61.94 77.49
N SER A 939 -22.60 61.20 76.38
CA SER A 939 -23.36 59.96 76.18
C SER A 939 -22.64 59.00 75.23
N TYR A 940 -22.74 57.69 75.52
CA TYR A 940 -22.20 56.58 74.74
C TYR A 940 -23.30 55.76 74.03
N ALA A 941 -24.56 56.20 74.10
CA ALA A 941 -25.72 55.45 73.62
C ALA A 941 -25.63 55.02 72.14
N TRP A 942 -25.01 55.84 71.30
CA TRP A 942 -24.82 55.61 69.87
C TRP A 942 -23.94 54.38 69.56
N ILE A 943 -23.07 53.95 70.48
CA ILE A 943 -22.25 52.74 70.31
C ILE A 943 -23.13 51.49 70.26
N GLY A 944 -24.25 51.52 70.98
CA GLY A 944 -25.21 50.42 71.05
C GLY A 944 -25.80 49.98 69.71
N ASN A 945 -25.67 50.82 68.67
CA ASN A 945 -26.22 50.57 67.34
C ASN A 945 -25.24 49.81 66.41
N PHE A 946 -23.99 49.58 66.83
CA PHE A 946 -23.01 48.80 66.06
C PHE A 946 -23.06 47.31 66.41
N LYS A 947 -22.72 46.46 65.43
CA LYS A 947 -22.58 45.00 65.61
C LYS A 947 -21.15 44.63 66.05
N LEU A 948 -20.70 45.20 67.16
CA LEU A 948 -19.35 44.96 67.67
C LEU A 948 -19.24 43.54 68.23
N LYS A 949 -18.13 42.86 67.94
CA LYS A 949 -17.63 41.68 68.66
C LYS A 949 -16.70 42.10 69.80
N LYS A 950 -15.95 43.18 69.63
CA LYS A 950 -15.00 43.69 70.62
C LYS A 950 -15.24 45.15 70.95
N LEU A 951 -15.32 45.48 72.24
CA LEU A 951 -15.42 46.84 72.74
C LEU A 951 -14.38 47.05 73.84
N GLY A 952 -13.45 47.98 73.64
CA GLY A 952 -12.50 48.42 74.64
C GLY A 952 -12.77 49.85 75.06
N ILE A 953 -12.83 50.12 76.35
CA ILE A 953 -12.97 51.47 76.88
C ILE A 953 -12.02 51.65 78.05
N TYR A 954 -11.02 52.51 77.88
CA TYR A 954 -10.03 52.77 78.91
C TYR A 954 -9.62 54.23 78.96
N GLY A 955 -9.27 54.71 80.16
CA GLY A 955 -9.06 56.13 80.48
C GLY A 955 -10.28 57.04 80.25
N SER A 956 -11.47 56.47 80.08
CA SER A 956 -12.70 57.15 79.66
C SER A 956 -13.72 57.09 80.80
N TYR A 957 -14.44 58.18 81.09
CA TYR A 957 -15.43 58.22 82.17
C TYR A 957 -16.82 57.83 81.65
N ILE A 958 -17.40 56.74 82.16
CA ILE A 958 -18.69 56.22 81.70
C ILE A 958 -19.70 56.27 82.85
N LYS A 959 -20.87 56.89 82.62
CA LYS A 959 -21.93 57.02 83.63
C LYS A 959 -22.80 55.77 83.80
N ASN A 960 -23.10 55.03 82.74
CA ASN A 960 -23.83 53.76 82.76
C ASN A 960 -23.40 52.85 81.59
N LEU A 961 -23.61 51.54 81.71
CA LEU A 961 -23.28 50.57 80.66
C LEU A 961 -24.51 50.12 79.89
N ASP A 962 -25.66 50.79 80.02
CA ASP A 962 -26.93 50.35 79.43
C ASP A 962 -26.84 50.17 77.91
N PHE A 963 -26.05 50.99 77.23
CA PHE A 963 -25.82 50.87 75.79
C PHE A 963 -25.12 49.56 75.39
N ILE A 964 -24.31 48.96 76.27
CA ILE A 964 -23.64 47.68 76.00
C ILE A 964 -24.67 46.58 75.81
N SER A 965 -25.76 46.59 76.59
CA SER A 965 -26.85 45.60 76.47
C SER A 965 -27.51 45.57 75.08
N LYS A 966 -27.42 46.66 74.32
CA LYS A 966 -27.94 46.74 72.94
C LYS A 966 -27.05 46.03 71.92
N ILE A 967 -25.77 45.78 72.25
CA ILE A 967 -24.77 45.18 71.36
C ILE A 967 -24.79 43.66 71.51
N LYS A 968 -25.83 43.02 70.97
CA LYS A 968 -26.03 41.57 71.16
C LYS A 968 -24.86 40.69 70.67
N THR A 969 -24.08 41.18 69.71
CA THR A 969 -22.93 40.49 69.10
C THR A 969 -21.66 40.56 69.93
N LEU A 970 -21.65 41.29 71.05
CA LEU A 970 -20.43 41.52 71.80
C LEU A 970 -19.90 40.24 72.45
N GLU A 971 -18.64 39.90 72.14
CA GLU A 971 -17.92 38.73 72.64
C GLU A 971 -16.81 39.13 73.62
N GLU A 972 -16.16 40.28 73.41
CA GLU A 972 -15.07 40.78 74.24
C GLU A 972 -15.34 42.22 74.71
N LEU A 973 -15.33 42.41 76.04
CA LEU A 973 -15.40 43.72 76.68
C LEU A 973 -14.12 44.00 77.48
N ILE A 974 -13.40 45.06 77.13
CA ILE A 974 -12.21 45.52 77.86
C ILE A 974 -12.55 46.83 78.55
N ILE A 975 -12.37 46.87 79.87
CA ILE A 975 -12.77 48.01 80.71
C ILE A 975 -11.71 48.34 81.74
N GLU A 976 -11.69 49.60 82.19
CA GLU A 976 -10.83 50.06 83.27
C GLU A 976 -11.63 50.23 84.56
N LEU A 977 -11.30 49.45 85.61
CA LEU A 977 -12.11 49.31 86.84
C LEU A 977 -12.34 50.64 87.59
N LYS A 978 -11.44 51.62 87.41
CA LYS A 978 -11.45 52.90 88.14
C LYS A 978 -12.66 53.79 87.82
N PHE A 979 -13.39 53.55 86.73
CA PHE A 979 -14.42 54.45 86.23
C PHE A 979 -15.77 53.74 85.97
N MET A 980 -16.11 52.76 86.80
CA MET A 980 -17.34 51.96 86.66
C MET A 980 -18.49 52.45 87.56
N PRO A 981 -19.74 52.47 87.07
CA PRO A 981 -20.92 52.87 87.84
C PRO A 981 -21.47 51.75 88.73
N ASN A 982 -22.03 52.07 89.90
CA ASN A 982 -22.37 51.11 90.97
C ASN A 982 -23.21 49.87 90.57
N ASP A 983 -24.11 49.97 89.58
CA ASP A 983 -25.00 48.86 89.16
C ASP A 983 -24.51 48.06 87.93
N TRP A 984 -23.27 48.28 87.48
CA TRP A 984 -22.72 47.67 86.26
C TRP A 984 -22.76 46.12 86.25
N ALA A 985 -22.55 45.47 87.41
CA ALA A 985 -22.59 44.01 87.53
C ALA A 985 -23.97 43.44 87.19
N LYS A 986 -25.05 44.13 87.60
CA LYS A 986 -26.42 43.76 87.23
C LYS A 986 -26.66 43.96 85.73
N GLN A 987 -26.13 45.03 85.16
CA GLN A 987 -26.27 45.35 83.73
C GLN A 987 -25.56 44.32 82.84
N LEU A 988 -24.34 43.89 83.20
CA LEU A 988 -23.61 42.87 82.43
C LEU A 988 -24.24 41.47 82.53
N LYS A 989 -24.78 41.08 83.68
CA LYS A 989 -25.51 39.78 83.81
C LYS A 989 -26.72 39.68 82.90
N LYS A 990 -27.37 40.83 82.64
CA LYS A 990 -28.53 40.95 81.75
C LYS A 990 -28.16 40.99 80.26
N HIS A 991 -26.88 40.98 79.91
CA HIS A 991 -26.45 40.96 78.52
C HIS A 991 -26.95 39.69 77.80
N SER A 992 -27.38 39.83 76.54
CA SER A 992 -27.98 38.73 75.78
C SER A 992 -26.96 37.65 75.40
N ASN A 993 -25.70 38.02 75.15
CA ASN A 993 -24.63 37.05 74.91
C ASN A 993 -24.07 36.52 76.24
N LYS A 994 -24.37 35.26 76.57
CA LYS A 994 -23.90 34.58 77.80
C LYS A 994 -22.42 34.19 77.77
N ASN A 995 -21.81 34.18 76.59
CA ASN A 995 -20.38 33.88 76.40
C ASN A 995 -19.49 35.14 76.40
N LEU A 996 -20.04 36.30 76.74
CA LEU A 996 -19.30 37.56 76.84
C LEU A 996 -18.10 37.40 77.79
N LYS A 997 -16.91 37.70 77.27
CA LYS A 997 -15.67 37.71 78.02
C LYS A 997 -15.30 39.13 78.40
N VAL A 998 -15.07 39.35 79.69
CA VAL A 998 -14.75 40.65 80.26
C VAL A 998 -13.31 40.66 80.76
N HIS A 999 -12.62 41.76 80.49
CA HIS A 999 -11.23 41.97 80.83
C HIS A 999 -11.04 43.32 81.52
N ALA A 1000 -10.37 43.29 82.67
CA ALA A 1000 -9.93 44.50 83.36
C ALA A 1000 -8.55 44.89 82.84
N ARG A 1001 -8.39 46.15 82.43
CA ARG A 1001 -7.09 46.68 82.01
C ARG A 1001 -6.04 46.48 83.11
N GLY A 1002 -5.00 45.71 82.82
CA GLY A 1002 -3.93 45.35 83.76
C GLY A 1002 -3.99 43.90 84.25
N ASP A 1003 -5.09 43.18 84.02
CA ASP A 1003 -5.14 41.73 84.19
C ASP A 1003 -4.60 41.03 82.93
N LEU A 1004 -4.07 39.81 83.06
CA LEU A 1004 -3.61 38.99 81.94
C LEU A 1004 -4.70 38.05 81.41
N LYS A 1005 -5.86 37.97 82.07
CA LYS A 1005 -6.91 36.99 81.74
C LYS A 1005 -8.27 37.65 81.44
N PHE A 1006 -8.94 37.11 80.42
CA PHE A 1006 -10.36 37.36 80.16
C PHE A 1006 -11.20 36.39 81.01
N TYR A 1007 -12.29 36.89 81.58
CA TYR A 1007 -13.18 36.15 82.47
C TYR A 1007 -14.58 36.05 81.85
N SER A 1008 -15.34 35.00 82.17
CA SER A 1008 -16.80 35.03 81.94
C SER A 1008 -17.44 36.12 82.79
N VAL A 1009 -18.62 36.61 82.42
CA VAL A 1009 -19.32 37.67 83.16
C VAL A 1009 -19.46 37.32 84.65
N ASP A 1010 -19.90 36.10 84.99
CA ASP A 1010 -20.07 35.68 86.39
C ASP A 1010 -18.75 35.57 87.15
N ALA A 1011 -17.70 35.05 86.50
CA ALA A 1011 -16.38 34.96 87.12
C ALA A 1011 -15.77 36.35 87.34
N PHE A 1012 -15.94 37.25 86.37
CA PHE A 1012 -15.50 38.63 86.46
C PHE A 1012 -16.22 39.36 87.60
N ILE A 1013 -17.55 39.22 87.69
CA ILE A 1013 -18.35 39.83 88.77
C ILE A 1013 -17.96 39.23 90.11
N LYS A 1014 -17.85 37.91 90.26
CA LYS A 1014 -17.44 37.28 91.52
C LYS A 1014 -16.06 37.78 91.98
N LYS A 1015 -15.14 38.00 91.04
CA LYS A 1015 -13.79 38.50 91.33
C LYS A 1015 -13.77 39.99 91.69
N TYR A 1016 -14.59 40.82 91.04
CA TYR A 1016 -14.47 42.29 91.12
C TYR A 1016 -15.67 43.02 91.75
N ASN A 1017 -16.72 42.33 92.20
CA ASN A 1017 -17.89 42.94 92.85
C ASN A 1017 -17.54 43.72 94.12
N ASN A 1018 -16.47 43.31 94.83
CA ASN A 1018 -16.04 43.93 96.09
C ASN A 1018 -14.97 45.03 95.87
N VAL A 1019 -14.60 45.33 94.63
CA VAL A 1019 -13.48 46.24 94.29
C VAL A 1019 -13.98 47.64 93.91
N VAL A 1020 -15.29 47.85 93.79
CA VAL A 1020 -15.88 49.18 93.57
C VAL A 1020 -16.13 49.86 94.93
N PRO A 1021 -15.50 51.00 95.24
CA PRO A 1021 -15.78 51.73 96.47
C PRO A 1021 -17.24 52.21 96.46
N LYS A 1022 -18.01 51.93 97.51
CA LYS A 1022 -19.29 52.61 97.75
C LYS A 1022 -19.02 54.07 98.13
N LYS A 1023 -19.00 54.96 97.14
CA LYS A 1023 -19.55 56.33 97.17
C LYS A 1023 -19.42 56.99 95.81
#